data_AF-A0A3P3DM59-F1
#
_entry.id   AF-A0A3P3DM59-F1
#
_cell.length_a   1.000
_cell.length_b   1.000
_cell.length_c   1.000
_cell.angle_alpha   90.00
_cell.angle_beta   90.00
_cell.angle_gamma   90.00
#
_symmetry.space_group_name_H-M   'P 1'
#
loop_
_entity.id
_entity.type
_entity.pdbx_description
1 polymer ?
#
loop_
_entity_poly.entity_id
_entity_poly.type
_entity_poly.pdbx_seq_one_letter_code
_entity_poly.pdbx_strand_id
1 'polypeptide(L)'
;MPVFAYYDFNDPDHQLRDSALGNGAQEGMYMGGAVASDGRLQLDGNSAFAKIYAAPMFQDSRGTVALEFSMKSHSGEGPDTILSRDNSADGSGFRVDVMPDGAIRISHDSAEGPTVFTTDPGFANPDDTIELSYSWNQGGETPGKVVITNSTTGATFEDDVPTHLSMEMPTPDVQWKIGVSAADTTDPWGLTPLNDFFNGSVGYLSFSDTVDNTVKNQDPDARDDSASTAVGRSVVIPVLANDSDPDGDSLTVISATVPVGEVVINPDGTLTYTPPAGYLGDVTISYTVSDGRGGEDTANVVVNVSSGDNTGGIRDGIVWGTGAGDLIDVGYTGDNDGDFVDNDDALLPGHVQNDDYIIAGAGDDTVYAGLGDDVVFGGTGDDLVYGGAGNDTLLGETGRDTLIGGDGDDLIDGGAGDDVLHGDAGDDTLLGGAGNDFLDGGTGDDLIVGGVGADTIRGGEGADTLLGGDDRDLFLGATVGDLIDGGSGGDDWDTLDLTGMGPLRVWRDPENIENGHITFFDAEGNETGRAHFFDIEQIIPCFTPGTLIATPKGPVPVQDLQVGDRVMTRDNGIQEIRWTGARRLSAGELAMASHLQPVMIRRGALGNGLPERDMMVSPNHRVLVANDRTALYFDEHEVLVAAKHLVGTEGITSLVSAGTTYLHFMCDRHEVVLSDGAWTETFQPGDQTLQGMGNAQRSEIFEIFPDLQEARGIENYVAARKTLKKHEALLLRR
;
A
#
# COMPACT_ATOMS: atom_id res chain seq x y z
N MET A 1 -26.26 -27.24 22.89
CA MET A 1 -25.80 -28.38 23.75
C MET A 1 -25.61 -29.62 22.88
N PRO A 2 -24.86 -30.70 23.22
CA PRO A 2 -24.63 -31.78 22.26
C PRO A 2 -25.88 -32.65 22.12
N VAL A 3 -26.83 -32.16 21.33
CA VAL A 3 -27.83 -32.98 20.66
C VAL A 3 -27.05 -33.93 19.76
N PHE A 4 -27.22 -35.23 19.96
CA PHE A 4 -26.53 -36.23 19.16
C PHE A 4 -27.36 -36.69 17.95
N ALA A 5 -28.68 -36.52 18.00
CA ALA A 5 -29.57 -36.75 16.87
C ALA A 5 -30.66 -35.66 16.82
N TYR A 6 -30.84 -35.01 15.67
CA TYR A 6 -31.84 -33.96 15.45
C TYR A 6 -32.56 -34.15 14.12
N TYR A 7 -33.89 -34.18 14.16
CA TYR A 7 -34.75 -34.31 13.00
C TYR A 7 -35.65 -33.08 12.90
N ASP A 8 -35.34 -32.18 11.97
CA ASP A 8 -36.11 -30.97 11.66
C ASP A 8 -37.00 -31.14 10.41
N PHE A 9 -36.97 -32.34 9.82
CA PHE A 9 -37.74 -32.71 8.63
C PHE A 9 -37.58 -31.75 7.45
N ASN A 10 -36.41 -31.13 7.31
CA ASN A 10 -36.02 -30.35 6.12
C ASN A 10 -35.34 -31.24 5.07
N ASP A 11 -35.91 -32.42 4.82
CA ASP A 11 -35.29 -33.48 4.03
C ASP A 11 -35.65 -33.39 2.52
N PRO A 12 -34.72 -33.02 1.63
CA PRO A 12 -35.04 -32.82 0.21
C PRO A 12 -35.20 -34.13 -0.58
N ASP A 13 -34.67 -35.25 -0.08
CA ASP A 13 -34.58 -36.53 -0.79
C ASP A 13 -35.50 -37.62 -0.24
N HIS A 14 -36.46 -37.27 0.62
CA HIS A 14 -37.42 -38.19 1.24
C HIS A 14 -36.74 -39.32 2.05
N GLN A 15 -35.52 -39.10 2.54
CA GLN A 15 -34.91 -39.88 3.61
C GLN A 15 -35.01 -39.09 4.90
N LEU A 16 -35.22 -39.75 6.03
CA LEU A 16 -35.23 -39.07 7.32
C LEU A 16 -33.77 -38.80 7.72
N ARG A 17 -33.30 -37.56 7.65
CA ARG A 17 -31.91 -37.23 7.96
C ARG A 17 -31.77 -36.72 9.37
N ASP A 18 -30.63 -37.05 9.94
CA ASP A 18 -30.15 -36.48 11.18
C ASP A 18 -29.28 -35.25 10.87
N SER A 19 -29.72 -34.10 11.37
CA SER A 19 -29.06 -32.80 11.20
C SER A 19 -27.92 -32.59 12.22
N ALA A 20 -27.79 -33.44 13.24
CA ALA A 20 -26.76 -33.36 14.29
C ALA A 20 -25.53 -34.25 13.99
N LEU A 21 -24.79 -33.93 12.92
CA LEU A 21 -23.73 -34.80 12.35
C LEU A 21 -22.50 -35.07 13.25
N GLY A 22 -22.34 -34.36 14.36
CA GLY A 22 -21.16 -34.39 15.23
C GLY A 22 -20.83 -35.76 15.82
N ASN A 23 -21.82 -36.65 15.93
CA ASN A 23 -21.69 -37.98 16.52
C ASN A 23 -21.89 -39.13 15.50
N GLY A 24 -21.82 -38.80 14.20
CA GLY A 24 -22.23 -39.68 13.10
C GLY A 24 -23.74 -39.59 12.88
N ALA A 25 -24.23 -39.81 11.66
CA ALA A 25 -25.64 -39.61 11.33
C ALA A 25 -26.53 -40.77 11.83
N GLN A 26 -27.64 -40.47 12.52
CA GLN A 26 -28.70 -41.42 12.89
C GLN A 26 -29.85 -41.35 11.89
N GLU A 27 -29.59 -41.67 10.64
CA GLU A 27 -30.62 -41.57 9.60
C GLU A 27 -31.78 -42.57 9.81
N GLY A 28 -32.82 -42.38 9.02
CA GLY A 28 -34.01 -43.21 9.01
C GLY A 28 -34.70 -43.23 7.67
N MET A 29 -35.99 -43.57 7.66
CA MET A 29 -36.82 -43.58 6.46
C MET A 29 -38.27 -43.21 6.77
N TYR A 30 -38.90 -42.55 5.80
CA TYR A 30 -40.34 -42.36 5.75
C TYR A 30 -41.04 -43.61 5.19
N MET A 31 -42.18 -43.96 5.78
CA MET A 31 -42.94 -45.17 5.45
C MET A 31 -44.43 -44.85 5.30
N GLY A 32 -45.12 -45.68 4.51
CA GLY A 32 -46.58 -45.68 4.41
C GLY A 32 -47.23 -44.35 4.01
N GLY A 33 -46.51 -43.52 3.25
CA GLY A 33 -47.00 -42.23 2.75
C GLY A 33 -46.58 -41.01 3.57
N ALA A 34 -45.81 -41.19 4.64
CA ALA A 34 -45.20 -40.10 5.39
C ALA A 34 -44.32 -39.23 4.47
N VAL A 35 -44.39 -37.91 4.65
CA VAL A 35 -43.63 -36.94 3.85
C VAL A 35 -43.24 -35.75 4.72
N ALA A 36 -42.01 -35.26 4.51
CA ALA A 36 -41.57 -33.97 4.99
C ALA A 36 -42.12 -32.86 4.08
N SER A 37 -42.91 -31.93 4.64
CA SER A 37 -43.41 -30.75 3.93
C SER A 37 -43.45 -29.57 4.90
N ASP A 38 -42.96 -28.42 4.44
CA ASP A 38 -42.90 -27.16 5.20
C ASP A 38 -42.17 -27.29 6.55
N GLY A 39 -41.06 -28.05 6.56
CA GLY A 39 -40.26 -28.29 7.77
C GLY A 39 -40.95 -29.15 8.82
N ARG A 40 -41.92 -29.99 8.41
CA ARG A 40 -42.67 -30.88 9.31
C ARG A 40 -42.89 -32.24 8.68
N LEU A 41 -42.83 -33.29 9.48
CA LEU A 41 -43.27 -34.63 9.11
C LEU A 41 -44.79 -34.72 9.13
N GLN A 42 -45.41 -35.02 7.99
CA GLN A 42 -46.86 -35.16 7.83
C GLN A 42 -47.31 -36.62 7.99
N LEU A 43 -48.34 -36.86 8.82
CA LEU A 43 -48.84 -38.17 9.22
C LEU A 43 -50.36 -38.25 9.06
N ASP A 44 -50.88 -39.37 8.56
CA ASP A 44 -52.26 -39.51 8.06
C ASP A 44 -53.24 -40.23 9.00
N GLY A 45 -52.76 -40.69 10.16
CA GLY A 45 -53.57 -41.46 11.11
C GLY A 45 -53.91 -42.88 10.68
N ASN A 46 -53.22 -43.44 9.68
CA ASN A 46 -53.56 -44.77 9.16
C ASN A 46 -52.35 -45.61 8.73
N SER A 47 -51.43 -45.06 7.94
CA SER A 47 -50.26 -45.82 7.47
C SER A 47 -48.96 -45.03 7.47
N ALA A 48 -49.02 -43.70 7.49
CA ALA A 48 -47.84 -42.86 7.47
C ALA A 48 -47.11 -42.92 8.82
N PHE A 49 -45.81 -43.24 8.79
CA PHE A 49 -44.92 -43.16 9.94
C PHE A 49 -43.47 -42.95 9.49
N ALA A 50 -42.62 -42.47 10.40
CA ALA A 50 -41.17 -42.42 10.18
C ALA A 50 -40.45 -43.40 11.11
N LYS A 51 -39.33 -43.95 10.64
CA LYS A 51 -38.53 -44.92 11.38
C LYS A 51 -37.09 -44.47 11.41
N ILE A 52 -36.50 -44.41 12.60
CA ILE A 52 -35.08 -44.12 12.81
C ILE A 52 -34.34 -45.44 12.97
N TYR A 53 -33.19 -45.60 12.31
CA TYR A 53 -32.40 -46.81 12.46
C TYR A 53 -31.85 -46.95 13.87
N ALA A 54 -31.73 -48.20 14.35
CA ALA A 54 -31.12 -48.45 15.64
C ALA A 54 -29.65 -48.03 15.62
N ALA A 55 -29.23 -47.32 16.66
CA ALA A 55 -27.86 -46.85 16.83
C ALA A 55 -27.44 -47.03 18.30
N PRO A 56 -26.15 -47.33 18.57
CA PRO A 56 -25.67 -47.48 19.94
C PRO A 56 -25.90 -46.27 20.83
N MET A 57 -25.96 -45.07 20.25
CA MET A 57 -26.13 -43.81 20.99
C MET A 57 -27.53 -43.64 21.60
N PHE A 58 -28.52 -44.41 21.14
CA PHE A 58 -29.84 -44.46 21.80
C PHE A 58 -29.83 -45.34 23.07
N GLN A 59 -28.73 -46.02 23.40
CA GLN A 59 -28.56 -46.79 24.63
C GLN A 59 -27.91 -45.89 25.68
N ASP A 60 -28.70 -45.06 26.38
CA ASP A 60 -28.17 -44.10 27.34
C ASP A 60 -28.87 -44.17 28.71
N SER A 61 -28.03 -44.17 29.74
CA SER A 61 -28.40 -44.10 31.16
C SER A 61 -28.95 -42.74 31.57
N ARG A 62 -28.68 -41.68 30.80
CA ARG A 62 -29.23 -40.34 31.01
C ARG A 62 -29.52 -39.68 29.67
N GLY A 63 -30.28 -38.60 29.67
CA GLY A 63 -30.50 -37.84 28.44
C GLY A 63 -31.84 -37.17 28.41
N THR A 64 -32.14 -36.58 27.26
CA THR A 64 -33.39 -35.88 26.99
C THR A 64 -33.88 -36.23 25.60
N VAL A 65 -35.19 -36.50 25.49
CA VAL A 65 -35.92 -36.51 24.22
C VAL A 65 -36.86 -35.32 24.22
N ALA A 66 -36.75 -34.47 23.19
CA ALA A 66 -37.66 -33.37 22.98
C ALA A 66 -38.31 -33.45 21.60
N LEU A 67 -39.58 -33.09 21.50
CA LEU A 67 -40.30 -33.10 20.23
C LEU A 67 -41.44 -32.08 20.23
N GLU A 68 -41.75 -31.57 19.05
CA GLU A 68 -42.90 -30.71 18.82
C GLU A 68 -43.87 -31.41 17.86
N PHE A 69 -45.17 -31.40 18.18
CA PHE A 69 -46.19 -31.98 17.32
C PHE A 69 -47.50 -31.19 17.35
N SER A 70 -48.31 -31.39 16.31
CA SER A 70 -49.66 -30.85 16.22
C SER A 70 -50.60 -31.91 15.67
N MET A 71 -51.69 -32.18 16.39
CA MET A 71 -52.68 -33.19 16.01
C MET A 71 -53.70 -32.60 15.05
N LYS A 72 -54.06 -33.29 13.98
CA LYS A 72 -55.16 -32.87 13.08
C LYS A 72 -56.52 -33.35 13.56
N SER A 73 -56.58 -34.59 14.04
CA SER A 73 -57.78 -35.21 14.63
C SER A 73 -57.41 -36.55 15.22
N HIS A 74 -58.10 -36.99 16.26
CA HIS A 74 -57.86 -38.32 16.82
C HIS A 74 -58.19 -39.45 15.81
N SER A 75 -57.36 -40.50 15.76
CA SER A 75 -57.58 -41.68 14.91
C SER A 75 -58.19 -42.85 15.71
N GLY A 76 -59.41 -43.27 15.35
CA GLY A 76 -60.06 -44.41 16.03
C GLY A 76 -60.42 -44.18 17.50
N GLU A 77 -60.52 -45.28 18.27
CA GLU A 77 -60.99 -45.32 19.67
C GLU A 77 -59.86 -45.61 20.68
N GLY A 78 -58.64 -45.88 20.19
CA GLY A 78 -57.44 -46.18 20.98
C GLY A 78 -56.65 -44.91 21.32
N PRO A 79 -55.39 -44.99 21.80
CA PRO A 79 -54.49 -43.85 21.76
C PRO A 79 -53.98 -43.57 20.33
N ASP A 80 -53.54 -42.35 20.06
CA ASP A 80 -52.72 -42.02 18.89
C ASP A 80 -51.26 -41.86 19.33
N THR A 81 -50.34 -42.70 18.84
CA THR A 81 -48.94 -42.70 19.29
C THR A 81 -48.07 -41.77 18.44
N ILE A 82 -47.47 -40.77 19.08
CA ILE A 82 -46.58 -39.79 18.45
C ILE A 82 -45.17 -40.34 18.30
N LEU A 83 -44.65 -40.91 19.38
CA LEU A 83 -43.30 -41.42 19.44
C LEU A 83 -43.33 -42.74 20.20
N SER A 84 -42.68 -43.75 19.65
CA SER A 84 -42.51 -45.03 20.34
C SER A 84 -41.11 -45.59 20.16
N ARG A 85 -40.67 -46.26 21.21
CA ARG A 85 -39.56 -47.20 21.22
C ARG A 85 -39.91 -48.29 22.21
N ASP A 86 -40.52 -49.36 21.72
CA ASP A 86 -41.03 -50.42 22.59
C ASP A 86 -40.37 -51.76 22.31
N ASN A 87 -40.10 -52.50 23.38
CA ASN A 87 -39.68 -53.89 23.32
C ASN A 87 -40.72 -54.79 23.99
N SER A 88 -41.44 -55.57 23.18
CA SER A 88 -42.43 -56.52 23.69
C SER A 88 -41.82 -57.75 24.38
N ALA A 89 -40.52 -58.03 24.17
CA ALA A 89 -39.86 -59.23 24.67
C ALA A 89 -39.51 -59.16 26.16
N ASP A 90 -39.18 -57.98 26.68
CA ASP A 90 -38.76 -57.78 28.08
C ASP A 90 -39.61 -56.76 28.83
N GLY A 91 -40.60 -56.14 28.16
CA GLY A 91 -41.49 -55.17 28.78
C GLY A 91 -40.84 -53.83 29.06
N SER A 92 -39.68 -53.53 28.45
CA SER A 92 -39.12 -52.18 28.42
C SER A 92 -39.68 -51.38 27.23
N GLY A 93 -39.87 -50.08 27.40
CA GLY A 93 -40.44 -49.27 26.33
C GLY A 93 -40.64 -47.82 26.70
N PHE A 94 -40.80 -46.99 25.69
CA PHE A 94 -41.13 -45.59 25.83
C PHE A 94 -42.16 -45.20 24.79
N ARG A 95 -43.25 -44.54 25.24
CA ARG A 95 -44.30 -44.02 24.35
C ARG A 95 -44.73 -42.62 24.75
N VAL A 96 -45.10 -41.86 23.74
CA VAL A 96 -45.85 -40.62 23.84
C VAL A 96 -47.15 -40.81 23.05
N ASP A 97 -48.27 -40.75 23.75
CA ASP A 97 -49.61 -40.95 23.21
C ASP A 97 -50.48 -39.70 23.41
N VAL A 98 -51.34 -39.42 22.44
CA VAL A 98 -52.52 -38.56 22.62
C VAL A 98 -53.73 -39.45 22.85
N MET A 99 -54.43 -39.25 23.96
CA MET A 99 -55.61 -40.00 24.35
C MET A 99 -56.88 -39.46 23.65
N PRO A 100 -57.96 -40.25 23.54
CA PRO A 100 -59.23 -39.80 22.92
C PRO A 100 -59.86 -38.55 23.55
N ASP A 101 -59.55 -38.26 24.81
CA ASP A 101 -60.02 -37.09 25.53
C ASP A 101 -59.08 -35.88 25.41
N GLY A 102 -58.01 -35.98 24.62
CA GLY A 102 -57.00 -34.93 24.41
C GLY A 102 -55.93 -34.86 25.49
N ALA A 103 -55.91 -35.76 26.48
CA ALA A 103 -54.78 -35.87 27.40
C ALA A 103 -53.54 -36.41 26.67
N ILE A 104 -52.36 -35.94 27.03
CA ILE A 104 -51.08 -36.49 26.57
C ILE A 104 -50.59 -37.44 27.64
N ARG A 105 -50.25 -38.66 27.23
CA ARG A 105 -49.72 -39.70 28.11
C ARG A 105 -48.32 -40.10 27.68
N ILE A 106 -47.38 -40.03 28.61
CA ILE A 106 -46.04 -40.62 28.45
C ILE A 106 -45.98 -41.88 29.30
N SER A 107 -45.55 -43.00 28.71
CA SER A 107 -45.24 -44.23 29.45
C SER A 107 -43.79 -44.62 29.25
N HIS A 108 -43.05 -44.80 30.35
CA HIS A 108 -41.70 -45.34 30.36
C HIS A 108 -41.69 -46.64 31.17
N ASP A 109 -41.62 -47.75 30.45
CA ASP A 109 -41.64 -49.09 31.01
C ASP A 109 -40.22 -49.56 31.31
N SER A 110 -40.01 -49.98 32.56
CA SER A 110 -38.74 -50.52 33.05
C SER A 110 -38.94 -51.93 33.62
N ALA A 111 -37.83 -52.59 33.97
CA ALA A 111 -37.88 -53.88 34.67
C ALA A 111 -38.63 -53.83 36.03
N GLU A 112 -38.78 -52.65 36.63
CA GLU A 112 -39.51 -52.44 37.89
C GLU A 112 -41.01 -52.16 37.68
N GLY A 113 -41.43 -51.94 36.43
CA GLY A 113 -42.81 -51.64 36.03
C GLY A 113 -42.95 -50.34 35.23
N PRO A 114 -44.17 -50.03 34.77
CA PRO A 114 -44.48 -48.83 33.99
C PRO A 114 -44.51 -47.57 34.87
N THR A 115 -43.82 -46.51 34.45
CA THR A 115 -44.02 -45.15 34.98
C THR A 115 -44.81 -44.35 33.96
N VAL A 116 -45.93 -43.75 34.39
CA VAL A 116 -46.88 -43.07 33.51
C VAL A 116 -47.09 -41.64 33.98
N PHE A 117 -46.96 -40.69 33.04
CA PHE A 117 -47.29 -39.28 33.21
C PHE A 117 -48.49 -38.96 32.31
N THR A 118 -49.46 -38.21 32.80
CA THR A 118 -50.67 -37.89 32.03
C THR A 118 -51.13 -36.49 32.34
N THR A 119 -51.32 -35.68 31.30
CA THR A 119 -51.89 -34.34 31.42
C THR A 119 -53.41 -34.41 31.66
N ASP A 120 -54.03 -33.28 32.00
CA ASP A 120 -55.48 -33.22 32.15
C ASP A 120 -56.20 -33.47 30.80
N PRO A 121 -57.42 -34.05 30.81
CA PRO A 121 -58.23 -34.15 29.59
C PRO A 121 -58.42 -32.80 28.90
N GLY A 122 -58.33 -32.80 27.57
CA GLY A 122 -58.44 -31.61 26.72
C GLY A 122 -57.15 -30.79 26.62
N PHE A 123 -56.03 -31.30 27.11
CA PHE A 123 -54.73 -30.61 27.04
C PHE A 123 -54.28 -30.34 25.60
N ALA A 124 -54.48 -31.30 24.68
CA ALA A 124 -54.19 -31.15 23.26
C ALA A 124 -55.48 -31.24 22.43
N ASN A 125 -55.80 -30.16 21.72
CA ASN A 125 -56.90 -30.11 20.77
C ASN A 125 -56.36 -30.17 19.32
N PRO A 126 -57.22 -30.47 18.33
CA PRO A 126 -56.86 -30.33 16.93
C PRO A 126 -56.26 -28.96 16.61
N ASP A 127 -55.14 -28.97 15.89
CA ASP A 127 -54.33 -27.82 15.47
C ASP A 127 -53.60 -27.07 16.59
N ASP A 128 -53.65 -27.53 17.85
CA ASP A 128 -52.75 -27.04 18.90
C ASP A 128 -51.31 -27.47 18.61
N THR A 129 -50.35 -26.61 18.93
CA THR A 129 -48.91 -26.92 18.92
C THR A 129 -48.49 -27.35 20.31
N ILE A 130 -47.95 -28.56 20.41
CA ILE A 130 -47.46 -29.15 21.65
C ILE A 130 -45.95 -29.31 21.57
N GLU A 131 -45.26 -28.77 22.57
CA GLU A 131 -43.85 -28.99 22.84
C GLU A 131 -43.71 -29.92 24.05
N LEU A 132 -42.86 -30.92 23.93
CA LEU A 132 -42.63 -31.91 24.97
C LEU A 132 -41.13 -32.13 25.14
N SER A 133 -40.66 -32.12 26.39
CA SER A 133 -39.35 -32.59 26.80
C SER A 133 -39.51 -33.66 27.87
N TYR A 134 -38.78 -34.74 27.70
CA TYR A 134 -38.70 -35.83 28.67
C TYR A 134 -37.22 -36.16 28.91
N SER A 135 -36.74 -35.91 30.11
CA SER A 135 -35.38 -36.25 30.52
C SER A 135 -35.34 -37.35 31.58
N TRP A 136 -34.30 -38.17 31.53
CA TRP A 136 -34.02 -39.23 32.49
C TRP A 136 -32.58 -39.14 32.97
N ASN A 137 -32.33 -39.57 34.20
CA ASN A 137 -31.02 -39.45 34.83
C ASN A 137 -30.77 -40.63 35.78
N GLN A 138 -30.48 -41.80 35.21
CA GLN A 138 -30.30 -43.01 36.00
C GLN A 138 -29.14 -42.86 36.97
N GLY A 139 -29.42 -42.96 38.27
CA GLY A 139 -28.41 -42.84 39.32
C GLY A 139 -27.86 -41.43 39.57
N GLY A 140 -28.41 -40.39 38.94
CA GLY A 140 -28.01 -39.00 39.16
C GLY A 140 -28.55 -38.39 40.46
N GLU A 141 -27.94 -37.28 40.89
CA GLU A 141 -28.33 -36.56 42.12
C GLU A 141 -29.67 -35.81 41.98
N THR A 142 -30.04 -35.44 40.75
CA THR A 142 -31.30 -34.77 40.41
C THR A 142 -32.17 -35.68 39.55
N PRO A 143 -33.50 -35.72 39.79
CA PRO A 143 -34.42 -36.37 38.86
C PRO A 143 -34.36 -35.69 37.49
N GLY A 144 -34.74 -36.44 36.45
CA GLY A 144 -35.11 -35.80 35.19
C GLY A 144 -36.47 -35.12 35.32
N LYS A 145 -36.98 -34.55 34.25
CA LYS A 145 -38.31 -33.95 34.20
C LYS A 145 -39.08 -34.37 32.97
N VAL A 146 -40.40 -34.45 33.14
CA VAL A 146 -41.35 -34.33 32.05
C VAL A 146 -41.84 -32.90 32.06
N VAL A 147 -41.72 -32.22 30.93
CA VAL A 147 -42.37 -30.94 30.71
C VAL A 147 -43.13 -30.98 29.39
N ILE A 148 -44.41 -30.64 29.43
CA ILE A 148 -45.29 -30.63 28.27
C ILE A 148 -45.96 -29.27 28.24
N THR A 149 -45.78 -28.53 27.15
CA THR A 149 -46.38 -27.21 26.93
C THR A 149 -47.28 -27.27 25.70
N ASN A 150 -48.52 -26.82 25.86
CA ASN A 150 -49.36 -26.46 24.73
C ASN A 150 -49.11 -24.99 24.42
N SER A 151 -48.28 -24.72 23.41
CA SER A 151 -47.86 -23.36 23.02
C SER A 151 -49.04 -22.54 22.45
N THR A 152 -50.11 -23.19 21.99
CA THR A 152 -51.33 -22.52 21.53
C THR A 152 -52.19 -21.99 22.68
N THR A 153 -52.29 -22.73 23.78
CA THR A 153 -53.12 -22.34 24.94
C THR A 153 -52.31 -21.76 26.11
N GLY A 154 -50.99 -21.94 26.10
CA GLY A 154 -50.08 -21.62 27.19
C GLY A 154 -50.18 -22.56 28.40
N ALA A 155 -50.88 -23.70 28.27
CA ALA A 155 -50.98 -24.68 29.34
C ALA A 155 -49.68 -25.48 29.45
N THR A 156 -49.20 -25.70 30.67
CA THR A 156 -47.98 -26.47 30.95
C THR A 156 -48.24 -27.54 32.00
N PHE A 157 -47.68 -28.73 31.78
CA PHE A 157 -47.62 -29.83 32.72
C PHE A 157 -46.16 -30.16 33.03
N GLU A 158 -45.83 -30.29 34.31
CA GLU A 158 -44.49 -30.60 34.80
C GLU A 158 -44.56 -31.71 35.87
N ASP A 159 -43.65 -32.68 35.79
CA ASP A 159 -43.46 -33.67 36.85
C ASP A 159 -42.00 -34.17 36.88
N ASP A 160 -41.59 -34.75 38.02
CA ASP A 160 -40.25 -35.32 38.18
C ASP A 160 -40.18 -36.75 37.64
N VAL A 161 -39.17 -37.02 36.83
CA VAL A 161 -38.87 -38.36 36.31
C VAL A 161 -37.94 -39.09 37.30
N PRO A 162 -38.35 -40.25 37.85
CA PRO A 162 -37.55 -40.99 38.81
C PRO A 162 -36.16 -41.38 38.30
N THR A 163 -35.15 -41.33 39.18
CA THR A 163 -33.74 -41.63 38.85
C THR A 163 -33.40 -43.11 38.64
N HIS A 164 -34.40 -44.00 38.51
CA HIS A 164 -34.19 -45.41 38.17
C HIS A 164 -34.46 -45.72 36.69
N LEU A 165 -35.07 -44.78 35.96
CA LEU A 165 -35.43 -44.93 34.55
C LEU A 165 -34.24 -44.67 33.62
N SER A 166 -34.16 -45.42 32.52
CA SER A 166 -33.06 -45.41 31.56
C SER A 166 -33.55 -45.82 30.17
N MET A 167 -32.93 -45.28 29.11
CA MET A 167 -33.18 -45.67 27.72
C MET A 167 -32.27 -46.82 27.26
N GLU A 168 -31.56 -47.45 28.18
CA GLU A 168 -30.83 -48.70 27.94
C GLU A 168 -31.80 -49.89 27.90
N MET A 169 -31.94 -50.50 26.72
CA MET A 169 -32.78 -51.66 26.47
C MET A 169 -31.94 -52.94 26.41
N PRO A 170 -32.38 -54.05 27.04
CA PRO A 170 -31.69 -55.35 26.96
C PRO A 170 -31.47 -55.86 25.52
N THR A 171 -32.36 -55.51 24.58
CA THR A 171 -32.12 -55.69 23.14
C THR A 171 -31.72 -54.35 22.51
N PRO A 172 -30.47 -54.18 22.07
CA PRO A 172 -29.97 -52.87 21.68
C PRO A 172 -30.51 -52.37 20.32
N ASP A 173 -31.05 -53.26 19.49
CA ASP A 173 -31.47 -52.98 18.11
C ASP A 173 -32.92 -52.45 17.99
N VAL A 174 -33.52 -52.00 19.08
CA VAL A 174 -34.90 -51.44 19.08
C VAL A 174 -34.88 -50.04 18.47
N GLN A 175 -35.71 -49.84 17.45
CA GLN A 175 -35.81 -48.61 16.65
C GLN A 175 -36.81 -47.63 17.26
N TRP A 176 -36.54 -46.34 17.08
CA TRP A 176 -37.53 -45.29 17.30
C TRP A 176 -38.48 -45.18 16.10
N LYS A 177 -39.76 -44.96 16.39
CA LYS A 177 -40.81 -44.72 15.40
C LYS A 177 -41.58 -43.46 15.74
N ILE A 178 -41.86 -42.66 14.72
CA ILE A 178 -42.66 -41.45 14.81
C ILE A 178 -43.99 -41.70 14.10
N GLY A 179 -45.09 -41.45 14.80
CA GLY A 179 -46.46 -41.50 14.28
C GLY A 179 -47.15 -42.87 14.37
N VAL A 180 -46.59 -43.84 15.10
CA VAL A 180 -47.20 -45.16 15.25
C VAL A 180 -46.69 -45.89 16.49
N SER A 181 -47.55 -46.75 17.08
CA SER A 181 -47.13 -47.67 18.15
C SER A 181 -46.44 -48.92 17.60
N ALA A 182 -45.56 -49.52 18.40
CA ALA A 182 -44.86 -50.74 18.00
C ALA A 182 -45.47 -52.01 18.61
N ALA A 183 -45.47 -53.09 17.81
CA ALA A 183 -45.21 -54.45 18.28
C ALA A 183 -43.90 -54.91 17.59
N ASP A 184 -42.92 -55.26 18.42
CA ASP A 184 -41.53 -55.56 18.08
C ASP A 184 -41.38 -56.62 16.96
N THR A 185 -40.54 -56.34 15.97
CA THR A 185 -39.75 -57.38 15.29
C THR A 185 -38.41 -56.81 14.86
N THR A 186 -37.36 -57.58 15.08
CA THR A 186 -36.02 -57.46 14.47
C THR A 186 -36.02 -57.58 12.93
N ASP A 187 -37.19 -57.56 12.27
CA ASP A 187 -37.33 -57.54 10.82
C ASP A 187 -37.15 -56.10 10.30
N PRO A 188 -36.11 -55.82 9.51
CA PRO A 188 -35.91 -54.52 8.88
C PRO A 188 -37.08 -54.08 8.00
N TRP A 189 -37.92 -55.02 7.57
CA TRP A 189 -39.07 -54.86 6.66
C TRP A 189 -40.42 -55.23 7.32
N GLY A 190 -40.48 -55.33 8.66
CA GLY A 190 -41.51 -56.00 9.47
C GLY A 190 -42.98 -55.83 9.08
N LEU A 191 -43.61 -56.96 8.75
CA LEU A 191 -45.02 -57.19 8.38
C LEU A 191 -45.97 -57.39 9.59
N THR A 192 -45.63 -56.88 10.77
CA THR A 192 -46.43 -57.02 12.00
C THR A 192 -47.50 -55.92 12.08
N PRO A 193 -48.72 -56.17 12.62
CA PRO A 193 -49.75 -55.13 12.68
C PRO A 193 -49.31 -53.95 13.54
N LEU A 194 -49.06 -52.81 12.90
CA LEU A 194 -48.95 -51.52 13.54
C LEU A 194 -50.36 -51.00 13.83
N ASN A 195 -50.54 -50.36 14.98
CA ASN A 195 -51.81 -49.77 15.42
C ASN A 195 -51.53 -48.35 15.95
N ASP A 196 -52.58 -47.63 16.37
CA ASP A 196 -52.47 -46.37 17.11
C ASP A 196 -51.69 -45.29 16.31
N PHE A 197 -52.05 -45.12 15.04
CA PHE A 197 -51.37 -44.18 14.14
C PHE A 197 -51.72 -42.73 14.49
N PHE A 198 -50.72 -41.85 14.48
CA PHE A 198 -50.98 -40.43 14.70
C PHE A 198 -51.43 -39.72 13.42
N ASN A 199 -52.46 -38.89 13.53
CA ASN A 199 -52.92 -38.01 12.46
C ASN A 199 -52.58 -36.56 12.80
N GLY A 200 -51.61 -35.99 12.08
CA GLY A 200 -51.08 -34.68 12.41
C GLY A 200 -49.72 -34.43 11.79
N SER A 201 -48.93 -33.59 12.43
CA SER A 201 -47.58 -33.28 12.01
C SER A 201 -46.61 -33.22 13.18
N VAL A 202 -45.34 -33.54 12.94
CA VAL A 202 -44.23 -33.37 13.91
C VAL A 202 -43.28 -32.31 13.36
N GLY A 203 -42.98 -31.30 14.16
CA GLY A 203 -42.11 -30.17 13.78
C GLY A 203 -40.64 -30.50 13.97
N TYR A 204 -40.27 -31.07 15.11
CA TYR A 204 -38.95 -31.63 15.31
C TYR A 204 -38.96 -32.81 16.29
N LEU A 205 -37.87 -33.58 16.26
CA LEU A 205 -37.51 -34.56 17.29
C LEU A 205 -36.01 -34.44 17.57
N SER A 206 -35.62 -34.35 18.83
CA SER A 206 -34.22 -34.25 19.26
C SER A 206 -33.90 -35.24 20.37
N PHE A 207 -32.65 -35.70 20.37
CA PHE A 207 -32.07 -36.54 21.41
C PHE A 207 -30.74 -35.94 21.88
N SER A 208 -30.58 -35.81 23.20
CA SER A 208 -29.33 -35.37 23.83
C SER A 208 -28.92 -36.32 24.96
N ASP A 209 -27.60 -36.41 25.18
CA ASP A 209 -26.97 -37.12 26.32
C ASP A 209 -26.92 -36.26 27.60
N THR A 210 -27.54 -35.08 27.56
CA THR A 210 -27.69 -34.14 28.68
C THR A 210 -29.08 -34.23 29.30
N VAL A 211 -29.16 -33.96 30.61
CA VAL A 211 -30.41 -33.92 31.36
C VAL A 211 -30.93 -32.48 31.34
N ASP A 212 -31.83 -32.20 30.41
CA ASP A 212 -32.49 -30.92 30.26
C ASP A 212 -33.87 -30.97 30.91
N ASN A 213 -34.14 -30.00 31.76
CA ASN A 213 -35.31 -29.97 32.63
C ASN A 213 -36.29 -28.85 32.26
N THR A 214 -36.14 -28.22 31.08
CA THR A 214 -37.01 -27.14 30.58
C THR A 214 -37.50 -27.40 29.15
N VAL A 215 -38.67 -26.85 28.77
CA VAL A 215 -39.20 -26.82 27.37
C VAL A 215 -39.45 -25.41 26.86
N LYS A 216 -39.46 -24.38 27.72
CA LYS A 216 -39.77 -23.05 27.22
C LYS A 216 -38.53 -22.55 26.51
N ASN A 217 -38.60 -22.52 25.17
CA ASN A 217 -37.68 -21.76 24.33
C ASN A 217 -37.57 -20.35 24.92
N GLN A 218 -36.40 -20.04 25.44
CA GLN A 218 -36.07 -18.75 26.03
C GLN A 218 -35.67 -17.84 24.88
N ASP A 219 -36.09 -16.58 24.96
CA ASP A 219 -35.68 -15.60 23.96
C ASP A 219 -34.12 -15.51 23.97
N PRO A 220 -33.50 -15.28 22.80
CA PRO A 220 -32.08 -14.97 22.72
C PRO A 220 -31.69 -13.80 23.64
N ASP A 221 -30.43 -13.74 24.05
CA ASP A 221 -29.80 -12.58 24.70
C ASP A 221 -28.92 -11.88 23.66
N ALA A 222 -29.48 -10.87 23.00
CA ALA A 222 -28.77 -10.02 22.04
C ALA A 222 -28.06 -8.89 22.79
N ARG A 223 -26.76 -8.73 22.55
CA ARG A 223 -25.94 -7.76 23.30
C ARG A 223 -25.39 -6.68 22.39
N ASP A 224 -25.51 -5.44 22.86
CA ASP A 224 -25.01 -4.27 22.14
C ASP A 224 -23.54 -4.43 21.71
N ASP A 225 -23.26 -4.02 20.48
CA ASP A 225 -21.95 -4.06 19.85
C ASP A 225 -21.41 -2.65 19.56
N SER A 226 -20.13 -2.62 19.22
CA SER A 226 -19.47 -1.43 18.70
C SER A 226 -18.59 -1.77 17.50
N ALA A 227 -18.55 -0.88 16.52
CA ALA A 227 -17.60 -0.95 15.41
C ALA A 227 -17.12 0.46 15.02
N SER A 228 -16.04 0.53 14.26
CA SER A 228 -15.56 1.77 13.66
C SER A 228 -15.26 1.57 12.18
N THR A 229 -15.40 2.63 11.39
CA THR A 229 -15.05 2.62 9.97
C THR A 229 -14.74 4.02 9.45
N ALA A 230 -13.94 4.10 8.39
CA ALA A 230 -13.62 5.35 7.73
C ALA A 230 -14.78 5.83 6.85
N VAL A 231 -14.87 7.15 6.63
CA VAL A 231 -15.85 7.74 5.71
C VAL A 231 -15.77 7.07 4.31
N GLY A 232 -16.92 6.63 3.80
CA GLY A 232 -17.02 5.96 2.51
C GLY A 232 -16.44 4.53 2.45
N ARG A 233 -15.98 3.95 3.57
CA ARG A 233 -15.57 2.54 3.65
C ARG A 233 -16.66 1.69 4.30
N SER A 234 -16.92 0.52 3.74
CA SER A 234 -17.82 -0.46 4.35
C SER A 234 -17.10 -1.22 5.47
N VAL A 235 -17.82 -1.56 6.54
CA VAL A 235 -17.34 -2.40 7.65
C VAL A 235 -18.21 -3.65 7.80
N VAL A 236 -17.57 -4.79 8.05
CA VAL A 236 -18.24 -6.07 8.35
C VAL A 236 -18.19 -6.29 9.86
N ILE A 237 -19.35 -6.50 10.48
CA ILE A 237 -19.54 -6.53 11.92
C ILE A 237 -20.08 -7.91 12.33
N PRO A 238 -19.33 -8.70 13.12
CA PRO A 238 -19.74 -10.02 13.57
C PRO A 238 -20.64 -9.94 14.81
N VAL A 239 -21.88 -9.45 14.64
CA VAL A 239 -22.83 -9.19 15.73
C VAL A 239 -23.21 -10.43 16.55
N LEU A 240 -23.20 -11.63 15.96
CA LEU A 240 -23.51 -12.86 16.69
C LEU A 240 -22.39 -13.35 17.62
N ALA A 241 -21.24 -12.67 17.69
CA ALA A 241 -20.07 -13.15 18.42
C ALA A 241 -20.23 -13.06 19.95
N ASN A 242 -21.03 -12.10 20.43
CA ASN A 242 -21.31 -11.85 21.85
C ASN A 242 -22.74 -12.23 22.25
N ASP A 243 -23.60 -12.55 21.27
CA ASP A 243 -24.98 -13.00 21.45
C ASP A 243 -25.03 -14.46 21.91
N SER A 244 -26.05 -14.80 22.68
CA SER A 244 -26.23 -16.15 23.20
C SER A 244 -27.68 -16.54 23.31
N ASP A 245 -27.94 -17.83 23.25
CA ASP A 245 -29.25 -18.40 23.51
C ASP A 245 -29.20 -19.27 24.78
N PRO A 246 -30.11 -19.12 25.75
CA PRO A 246 -30.10 -19.91 26.98
C PRO A 246 -30.28 -21.42 26.76
N ASP A 247 -31.00 -21.82 25.71
CA ASP A 247 -31.23 -23.23 25.34
C ASP A 247 -30.12 -23.74 24.38
N GLY A 248 -29.32 -22.82 23.86
CA GLY A 248 -28.15 -23.08 23.03
C GLY A 248 -28.51 -23.34 21.57
N ASP A 249 -29.62 -22.77 21.11
CA ASP A 249 -30.06 -22.79 19.73
C ASP A 249 -29.20 -21.89 18.83
N SER A 250 -29.24 -22.17 17.53
CA SER A 250 -28.44 -21.42 16.55
C SER A 250 -29.13 -20.10 16.23
N LEU A 251 -28.41 -19.00 16.42
CA LEU A 251 -28.94 -17.66 16.18
C LEU A 251 -28.79 -17.23 14.73
N THR A 252 -29.80 -16.52 14.23
CA THR A 252 -29.81 -15.92 12.90
C THR A 252 -30.25 -14.46 12.98
N VAL A 253 -29.58 -13.57 12.26
CA VAL A 253 -29.99 -12.17 12.16
C VAL A 253 -31.15 -12.07 11.15
N ILE A 254 -32.31 -11.64 11.60
CA ILE A 254 -33.54 -11.60 10.79
C ILE A 254 -33.92 -10.19 10.33
N SER A 255 -33.42 -9.15 11.01
CA SER A 255 -33.62 -7.76 10.58
C SER A 255 -32.48 -6.84 11.06
N ALA A 256 -32.18 -5.80 10.27
CA ALA A 256 -31.23 -4.74 10.62
C ALA A 256 -31.66 -3.43 9.97
N THR A 257 -31.59 -2.32 10.72
CA THR A 257 -31.97 -0.98 10.25
C THR A 257 -30.99 0.08 10.71
N VAL A 258 -30.76 1.10 9.87
CA VAL A 258 -29.86 2.22 10.16
C VAL A 258 -30.51 3.53 9.66
N PRO A 259 -30.42 4.64 10.42
CA PRO A 259 -31.05 5.91 10.04
C PRO A 259 -30.31 6.65 8.92
N VAL A 260 -29.01 6.40 8.75
CA VAL A 260 -28.14 7.03 7.75
C VAL A 260 -27.19 5.97 7.19
N GLY A 261 -27.07 5.87 5.87
CA GLY A 261 -26.27 4.83 5.20
C GLY A 261 -27.08 3.60 4.78
N GLU A 262 -26.36 2.54 4.43
CA GLU A 262 -26.92 1.26 4.01
C GLU A 262 -26.39 0.13 4.90
N VAL A 263 -27.26 -0.78 5.33
CA VAL A 263 -26.89 -1.98 6.11
C VAL A 263 -27.43 -3.22 5.41
N VAL A 264 -26.59 -4.25 5.29
CA VAL A 264 -26.90 -5.54 4.64
C VAL A 264 -26.62 -6.68 5.61
N ILE A 265 -27.56 -7.63 5.72
CA ILE A 265 -27.36 -8.89 6.45
C ILE A 265 -26.69 -9.89 5.51
N ASN A 266 -25.51 -10.38 5.88
CA ASN A 266 -24.75 -11.33 5.07
C ASN A 266 -25.22 -12.78 5.35
N PRO A 267 -25.03 -13.73 4.40
CA PRO A 267 -25.44 -15.13 4.58
C PRO A 267 -24.78 -15.86 5.76
N ASP A 268 -23.65 -15.35 6.26
CA ASP A 268 -22.90 -15.91 7.39
C ASP A 268 -23.34 -15.33 8.76
N GLY A 269 -24.35 -14.46 8.78
CA GLY A 269 -24.88 -13.83 10.00
C GLY A 269 -24.17 -12.54 10.42
N THR A 270 -23.18 -12.06 9.66
CA THR A 270 -22.55 -10.75 9.91
C THR A 270 -23.36 -9.60 9.27
N LEU A 271 -23.14 -8.36 9.73
CA LEU A 271 -23.69 -7.16 9.11
C LEU A 271 -22.63 -6.41 8.31
N THR A 272 -22.95 -5.99 7.09
CA THR A 272 -22.13 -5.02 6.34
C THR A 272 -22.79 -3.64 6.42
N TYR A 273 -22.12 -2.66 7.02
CA TYR A 273 -22.57 -1.27 7.02
C TYR A 273 -21.74 -0.43 6.04
N THR A 274 -22.41 0.42 5.27
CA THR A 274 -21.78 1.39 4.34
C THR A 274 -22.29 2.80 4.63
N PRO A 275 -21.44 3.71 5.15
CA PRO A 275 -21.82 5.09 5.36
C PRO A 275 -21.97 5.85 4.03
N PRO A 276 -22.87 6.85 3.94
CA PRO A 276 -22.92 7.74 2.78
C PRO A 276 -21.61 8.49 2.60
N ALA A 277 -21.26 8.84 1.36
CA ALA A 277 -20.08 9.67 1.10
C ALA A 277 -20.16 10.99 1.90
N GLY A 278 -19.12 11.27 2.68
CA GLY A 278 -19.01 12.48 3.51
C GLY A 278 -19.76 12.43 4.86
N TYR A 279 -20.33 11.29 5.26
CA TYR A 279 -20.91 11.15 6.60
C TYR A 279 -19.82 10.95 7.66
N LEU A 280 -19.85 11.77 8.72
CA LEU A 280 -18.96 11.71 9.87
C LEU A 280 -19.77 11.72 11.16
N GLY A 281 -19.32 10.96 12.15
CA GLY A 281 -19.94 10.83 13.47
C GLY A 281 -20.58 9.47 13.72
N ASP A 282 -21.08 9.30 14.94
CA ASP A 282 -21.69 8.04 15.37
C ASP A 282 -23.02 7.79 14.65
N VAL A 283 -23.25 6.55 14.28
CA VAL A 283 -24.56 6.05 13.85
C VAL A 283 -24.92 4.81 14.64
N THR A 284 -26.20 4.62 14.92
CA THR A 284 -26.69 3.42 15.62
C THR A 284 -27.46 2.55 14.64
N ILE A 285 -27.00 1.31 14.47
CA ILE A 285 -27.72 0.25 13.76
C ILE A 285 -28.50 -0.53 14.80
N SER A 286 -29.78 -0.81 14.55
CA SER A 286 -30.57 -1.72 15.39
C SER A 286 -30.77 -3.03 14.63
N TYR A 287 -30.50 -4.16 15.27
CA TYR A 287 -30.63 -5.50 14.68
C TYR A 287 -31.42 -6.44 15.59
N THR A 288 -32.10 -7.42 14.98
CA THR A 288 -32.89 -8.45 15.68
C THR A 288 -32.38 -9.83 15.31
N VAL A 289 -32.15 -10.66 16.32
CA VAL A 289 -31.78 -12.08 16.18
C VAL A 289 -32.96 -12.97 16.51
N SER A 290 -33.02 -14.13 15.88
CA SER A 290 -33.96 -15.20 16.19
C SER A 290 -33.25 -16.54 16.33
N ASP A 291 -33.74 -17.35 17.27
CA ASP A 291 -33.38 -18.75 17.48
C ASP A 291 -34.04 -19.72 16.48
N GLY A 292 -34.93 -19.23 15.60
CA GLY A 292 -35.70 -20.05 14.66
C GLY A 292 -36.80 -20.91 15.32
N ARG A 293 -37.02 -20.76 16.63
CA ARG A 293 -38.02 -21.44 17.46
C ARG A 293 -39.04 -20.48 18.08
N GLY A 294 -39.00 -19.22 17.66
CA GLY A 294 -40.00 -18.21 17.99
C GLY A 294 -39.56 -17.22 19.06
N GLY A 295 -38.34 -17.35 19.59
CA GLY A 295 -37.71 -16.32 20.40
C GLY A 295 -36.96 -15.32 19.51
N GLU A 296 -37.05 -14.05 19.89
CA GLU A 296 -36.38 -12.94 19.24
C GLU A 296 -35.86 -11.95 20.30
N ASP A 297 -34.71 -11.33 20.03
CA ASP A 297 -34.21 -10.22 20.83
C ASP A 297 -33.51 -9.16 19.97
N THR A 298 -33.47 -7.93 20.45
CA THR A 298 -32.98 -6.76 19.70
C THR A 298 -31.88 -6.02 20.46
N ALA A 299 -30.78 -5.77 19.76
CA ALA A 299 -29.65 -5.00 20.26
C ALA A 299 -29.23 -3.90 19.28
N ASN A 300 -28.28 -3.07 19.71
CA ASN A 300 -27.76 -1.96 18.94
C ASN A 300 -26.27 -2.12 18.67
N VAL A 301 -25.86 -1.73 17.46
CA VAL A 301 -24.46 -1.52 17.13
C VAL A 301 -24.21 -0.02 17.04
N VAL A 302 -23.31 0.52 17.86
CA VAL A 302 -22.82 1.89 17.68
C VAL A 302 -21.62 1.83 16.71
N VAL A 303 -21.79 2.42 15.54
CA VAL A 303 -20.71 2.55 14.55
C VAL A 303 -20.19 3.98 14.54
N ASN A 304 -18.95 4.15 14.97
CA ASN A 304 -18.25 5.42 14.83
C ASN A 304 -17.72 5.54 13.38
N VAL A 305 -18.23 6.52 12.63
CA VAL A 305 -17.73 6.82 11.27
C VAL A 305 -16.77 8.00 11.37
N SER A 306 -15.48 7.70 11.33
CA SER A 306 -14.41 8.69 11.46
C SER A 306 -13.72 8.93 10.11
N SER A 307 -12.83 9.91 10.07
CA SER A 307 -12.02 10.25 8.89
C SER A 307 -11.09 9.11 8.46
N GLY A 308 -10.69 8.25 9.39
CA GLY A 308 -9.76 7.16 9.07
C GLY A 308 -8.86 6.65 10.18
N ASP A 309 -8.72 7.33 11.34
CA ASP A 309 -7.77 6.90 12.37
C ASP A 309 -8.38 6.69 13.78
N ASN A 310 -7.74 5.82 14.57
CA ASN A 310 -8.30 5.02 15.65
C ASN A 310 -7.54 5.24 16.98
N THR A 311 -7.69 6.41 17.62
CA THR A 311 -7.12 6.70 18.97
C THR A 311 -8.06 7.50 19.90
N GLY A 312 -9.37 7.25 19.88
CA GLY A 312 -10.22 7.46 21.09
C GLY A 312 -10.10 8.80 21.87
N GLY A 313 -9.88 9.94 21.20
CA GLY A 313 -9.97 11.28 21.79
C GLY A 313 -8.97 11.61 22.92
N ILE A 314 -7.86 10.88 23.02
CA ILE A 314 -6.70 11.26 23.82
C ILE A 314 -5.68 11.79 22.84
N ARG A 315 -5.34 13.08 22.93
CA ARG A 315 -4.14 13.66 22.31
C ARG A 315 -2.97 12.75 22.59
N ASP A 316 -2.41 12.14 21.56
CA ASP A 316 -1.27 11.23 21.69
C ASP A 316 0.06 11.94 21.39
N GLY A 317 0.00 13.20 20.97
CA GLY A 317 1.12 14.05 20.64
C GLY A 317 1.64 13.84 19.22
N ILE A 318 0.85 13.19 18.36
CA ILE A 318 1.19 12.94 16.94
C ILE A 318 0.21 13.71 16.06
N VAL A 319 0.73 14.49 15.11
CA VAL A 319 -0.08 15.19 14.11
C VAL A 319 -0.28 14.28 12.90
N TRP A 320 -1.51 13.82 12.67
CA TRP A 320 -1.85 12.95 11.55
C TRP A 320 -2.41 13.70 10.33
N GLY A 321 -1.77 13.52 9.19
CA GLY A 321 -2.28 13.83 7.87
C GLY A 321 -3.35 12.83 7.39
N THR A 322 -3.80 12.99 6.16
CA THR A 322 -4.84 12.17 5.55
C THR A 322 -4.28 11.33 4.39
N GLY A 323 -5.18 10.79 3.56
CA GLY A 323 -4.79 10.06 2.33
C GLY A 323 -4.92 10.92 1.07
N ALA A 324 -4.96 12.24 1.23
CA ALA A 324 -4.98 13.22 0.15
C ALA A 324 -3.89 14.25 0.41
N GLY A 325 -3.45 14.98 -0.64
CA GLY A 325 -2.45 16.03 -0.49
C GLY A 325 -2.88 17.12 0.50
N ASP A 326 -2.24 17.13 1.65
CA ASP A 326 -2.50 17.97 2.81
C ASP A 326 -1.53 19.15 2.89
N LEU A 327 -1.98 20.20 3.57
CA LEU A 327 -1.11 21.29 4.03
C LEU A 327 -1.07 21.22 5.55
N ILE A 328 0.00 20.64 6.09
CA ILE A 328 0.22 20.48 7.52
C ILE A 328 1.11 21.63 7.98
N ASP A 329 0.51 22.60 8.64
CA ASP A 329 1.17 23.76 9.26
C ASP A 329 0.58 24.00 10.67
N VAL A 330 1.04 25.05 11.35
CA VAL A 330 0.53 25.48 12.67
C VAL A 330 -0.99 25.71 12.74
N GLY A 331 -1.67 25.83 11.60
CA GLY A 331 -3.11 25.99 11.48
C GLY A 331 -3.84 24.72 11.06
N TYR A 332 -3.15 23.60 10.91
CA TYR A 332 -3.70 22.33 10.46
C TYR A 332 -4.69 21.78 11.50
N THR A 333 -5.93 21.57 11.07
CA THR A 333 -7.02 21.01 11.90
C THR A 333 -7.53 19.67 11.35
N GLY A 334 -6.79 19.06 10.43
CA GLY A 334 -7.16 17.77 9.82
C GLY A 334 -6.88 16.59 10.74
N ASP A 335 -6.04 16.80 11.75
CA ASP A 335 -5.77 15.85 12.81
C ASP A 335 -7.00 15.64 13.72
N ASN A 336 -7.30 14.36 14.01
CA ASN A 336 -8.60 13.94 14.54
C ASN A 336 -8.63 13.89 16.08
N ASP A 337 -7.50 13.76 16.76
CA ASP A 337 -7.35 13.89 18.21
C ASP A 337 -6.97 15.32 18.63
N GLY A 338 -6.54 16.15 17.68
CA GLY A 338 -6.52 17.61 17.78
C GLY A 338 -5.23 18.13 18.40
N ASP A 339 -4.13 17.45 18.09
CA ASP A 339 -2.75 17.89 18.24
C ASP A 339 -2.40 18.86 17.10
N PHE A 340 -1.51 19.81 17.39
CA PHE A 340 -1.18 20.91 16.47
C PHE A 340 0.32 21.11 16.44
N VAL A 341 0.82 21.40 15.24
CA VAL A 341 2.20 21.85 15.07
C VAL A 341 2.45 23.12 15.90
N ASP A 342 3.61 23.19 16.58
CA ASP A 342 4.09 24.31 17.40
C ASP A 342 3.14 24.72 18.55
N ASN A 343 2.35 23.78 19.10
CA ASN A 343 1.32 24.09 20.09
C ASN A 343 1.61 23.60 21.52
N ASP A 344 2.86 23.21 21.80
CA ASP A 344 3.29 22.69 23.11
C ASP A 344 2.50 21.45 23.58
N ASP A 345 1.94 20.64 22.68
CA ASP A 345 1.11 19.47 23.02
C ASP A 345 1.71 18.10 22.70
N ALA A 346 2.98 18.03 22.31
CA ALA A 346 3.73 16.78 22.25
C ALA A 346 3.76 16.05 23.62
N LEU A 347 3.34 14.77 23.62
CA LEU A 347 3.27 13.92 24.83
C LEU A 347 4.25 12.74 24.84
N LEU A 348 5.10 12.63 23.82
CA LEU A 348 6.05 11.54 23.66
C LEU A 348 7.29 11.73 24.55
N PRO A 349 7.78 10.68 25.24
CA PRO A 349 8.96 10.81 26.11
C PRO A 349 10.24 11.15 25.32
N GLY A 350 10.80 12.33 25.56
CA GLY A 350 12.04 12.77 24.92
C GLY A 350 11.88 14.08 24.15
N HIS A 351 10.65 14.35 23.69
CA HIS A 351 10.26 15.58 23.03
C HIS A 351 10.14 16.71 24.07
N VAL A 352 10.71 17.87 23.76
CA VAL A 352 10.66 19.09 24.56
C VAL A 352 9.60 20.05 24.01
N GLN A 353 9.76 21.35 24.22
CA GLN A 353 8.76 22.35 23.87
C GLN A 353 8.81 22.63 22.36
N ASN A 354 7.69 22.44 21.67
CA ASN A 354 7.48 22.52 20.21
C ASN A 354 8.02 21.37 19.34
N ASP A 355 8.79 20.43 19.88
CA ASP A 355 9.15 19.20 19.14
C ASP A 355 7.89 18.41 18.73
N ASP A 356 7.60 18.36 17.44
CA ASP A 356 6.43 17.71 16.87
C ASP A 356 6.74 16.34 16.26
N TYR A 357 5.73 15.47 16.26
CA TYR A 357 5.80 14.18 15.58
C TYR A 357 4.69 14.13 14.54
N ILE A 358 5.04 14.19 13.26
CA ILE A 358 4.11 14.38 12.15
C ILE A 358 4.14 13.16 11.22
N ILE A 359 2.97 12.63 10.89
CA ILE A 359 2.80 11.60 9.86
C ILE A 359 1.85 12.16 8.80
N ALA A 360 2.38 12.57 7.64
CA ALA A 360 1.58 13.19 6.58
C ALA A 360 0.69 12.17 5.84
N GLY A 361 1.22 10.99 5.54
CA GLY A 361 0.43 9.85 5.16
C GLY A 361 0.50 9.54 3.67
N ALA A 362 -0.58 9.76 2.93
CA ALA A 362 -0.57 9.51 1.48
C ALA A 362 -1.13 10.69 0.72
N GLY A 363 -0.63 10.94 -0.48
CA GLY A 363 -0.94 12.15 -1.24
C GLY A 363 0.32 12.97 -1.44
N ASP A 364 0.24 14.02 -2.25
CA ASP A 364 1.35 14.96 -2.41
C ASP A 364 1.19 16.04 -1.32
N ASP A 365 1.88 15.87 -0.20
CA ASP A 365 1.71 16.66 1.02
C ASP A 365 2.67 17.85 1.08
N THR A 366 2.31 18.88 1.84
CA THR A 366 3.19 20.00 2.19
C THR A 366 3.21 20.17 3.70
N VAL A 367 4.37 19.96 4.31
CA VAL A 367 4.55 19.98 5.77
C VAL A 367 5.48 21.12 6.17
N TYR A 368 5.08 21.86 7.20
CA TYR A 368 5.89 22.87 7.90
C TYR A 368 5.94 22.48 9.38
N ALA A 369 7.05 21.90 9.85
CA ALA A 369 7.18 21.39 11.22
C ALA A 369 7.50 22.51 12.24
N GLY A 370 8.31 23.50 11.86
CA GLY A 370 8.33 24.79 12.54
C GLY A 370 9.50 24.97 13.51
N LEU A 371 9.23 25.08 14.81
CA LEU A 371 10.26 25.25 15.84
C LEU A 371 10.40 23.95 16.65
N GLY A 372 11.60 23.67 17.13
CA GLY A 372 11.83 22.48 17.97
C GLY A 372 12.53 21.39 17.17
N ASP A 373 12.86 20.30 17.84
CA ASP A 373 13.50 19.14 17.21
C ASP A 373 12.38 18.19 16.71
N ASP A 374 12.03 18.29 15.43
CA ASP A 374 10.84 17.66 14.86
C ASP A 374 11.12 16.28 14.24
N VAL A 375 10.09 15.43 14.16
CA VAL A 375 10.14 14.16 13.42
C VAL A 375 8.99 14.11 12.42
N VAL A 376 9.30 14.02 11.13
CA VAL A 376 8.31 14.03 10.04
C VAL A 376 8.44 12.81 9.15
N PHE A 377 7.31 12.17 8.88
CA PHE A 377 7.15 11.12 7.85
C PHE A 377 6.25 11.66 6.73
N GLY A 378 6.79 11.83 5.53
CA GLY A 378 6.06 12.24 4.32
C GLY A 378 5.08 11.17 3.87
N GLY A 379 5.60 9.99 3.54
CA GLY A 379 4.79 8.80 3.32
C GLY A 379 4.75 8.39 1.86
N THR A 380 3.56 8.34 1.24
CA THR A 380 3.46 8.01 -0.19
C THR A 380 2.97 9.19 -1.00
N GLY A 381 3.74 9.63 -1.98
CA GLY A 381 3.38 10.75 -2.85
C GLY A 381 4.59 11.64 -3.12
N ASP A 382 4.44 12.71 -3.88
CA ASP A 382 5.54 13.65 -4.10
C ASP A 382 5.43 14.78 -3.04
N ASP A 383 6.15 14.65 -1.94
CA ASP A 383 5.98 15.49 -0.75
C ASP A 383 6.94 16.69 -0.70
N LEU A 384 6.52 17.76 -0.01
CA LEU A 384 7.34 18.93 0.30
C LEU A 384 7.39 19.16 1.80
N VAL A 385 8.54 18.92 2.43
CA VAL A 385 8.71 19.00 3.90
C VAL A 385 9.74 20.06 4.26
N TYR A 386 9.37 20.93 5.21
CA TYR A 386 10.25 21.88 5.87
C TYR A 386 10.36 21.52 7.36
N GLY A 387 11.55 21.20 7.85
CA GLY A 387 11.86 20.98 9.26
C GLY A 387 11.73 22.29 10.04
N GLY A 388 12.63 23.24 9.78
CA GLY A 388 12.54 24.59 10.31
C GLY A 388 13.71 24.93 11.20
N ALA A 389 13.50 25.02 12.51
CA ALA A 389 14.54 25.40 13.45
C ALA A 389 14.63 24.42 14.61
N GLY A 390 15.78 23.77 14.76
CA GLY A 390 16.00 22.66 15.68
C GLY A 390 16.67 21.52 14.91
N ASN A 391 16.99 20.44 15.61
CA ASN A 391 17.61 19.28 14.99
C ASN A 391 16.53 18.30 14.55
N ASP A 392 16.16 18.35 13.27
CA ASP A 392 14.99 17.67 12.73
C ASP A 392 15.33 16.29 12.16
N THR A 393 14.33 15.42 12.09
CA THR A 393 14.40 14.13 11.42
C THR A 393 13.29 14.03 10.37
N LEU A 394 13.66 14.09 9.09
CA LEU A 394 12.74 14.12 7.96
C LEU A 394 12.88 12.85 7.12
N LEU A 395 11.78 12.11 6.92
CA LEU A 395 11.73 10.90 6.09
C LEU A 395 10.71 11.08 4.97
N GLY A 396 11.15 11.10 3.70
CA GLY A 396 10.27 11.17 2.52
C GLY A 396 9.49 9.87 2.28
N GLU A 397 10.16 8.73 2.49
CA GLU A 397 9.67 7.38 2.22
C GLU A 397 9.52 7.02 0.73
N THR A 398 8.39 7.29 0.07
CA THR A 398 8.20 6.89 -1.34
C THR A 398 7.57 7.99 -2.18
N GLY A 399 8.12 8.21 -3.36
CA GLY A 399 7.64 9.22 -4.30
C GLY A 399 8.77 10.17 -4.63
N ARG A 400 8.50 11.36 -5.17
CA ARG A 400 9.54 12.32 -5.54
C ARG A 400 9.54 13.51 -4.60
N ASP A 401 10.31 13.40 -3.53
CA ASP A 401 10.19 14.27 -2.38
C ASP A 401 11.14 15.47 -2.45
N THR A 402 10.76 16.54 -1.75
CA THR A 402 11.61 17.70 -1.50
C THR A 402 11.66 17.94 0.01
N LEU A 403 12.80 17.68 0.62
CA LEU A 403 13.01 17.75 2.07
C LEU A 403 14.05 18.84 2.39
N ILE A 404 13.69 19.74 3.30
CA ILE A 404 14.51 20.90 3.67
C ILE A 404 14.62 20.92 5.20
N GLY A 405 15.82 20.70 5.72
CA GLY A 405 16.15 20.67 7.15
C GLY A 405 15.95 22.02 7.82
N GLY A 406 16.87 22.97 7.58
CA GLY A 406 16.72 24.35 8.02
C GLY A 406 17.87 24.78 8.93
N ASP A 407 17.56 25.31 10.11
CA ASP A 407 18.57 25.67 11.12
C ASP A 407 18.72 24.50 12.12
N GLY A 408 19.86 23.84 12.22
CA GLY A 408 20.12 22.76 13.18
C GLY A 408 20.93 21.62 12.57
N ASP A 409 21.30 20.63 13.37
CA ASP A 409 21.97 19.42 12.86
C ASP A 409 20.89 18.39 12.50
N ASP A 410 20.54 18.29 11.21
CA ASP A 410 19.37 17.56 10.73
C ASP A 410 19.70 16.16 10.21
N LEU A 411 18.72 15.26 10.28
CA LEU A 411 18.74 13.95 9.62
C LEU A 411 17.65 13.89 8.54
N ILE A 412 18.05 13.77 7.29
CA ILE A 412 17.15 13.77 6.14
C ILE A 412 17.33 12.48 5.34
N ASP A 413 16.24 11.73 5.12
CA ASP A 413 16.22 10.49 4.32
C ASP A 413 15.15 10.60 3.22
N GLY A 414 15.57 10.64 1.95
CA GLY A 414 14.69 10.72 0.78
C GLY A 414 13.87 9.46 0.57
N GLY A 415 14.46 8.29 0.83
CA GLY A 415 13.80 7.00 0.65
C GLY A 415 13.85 6.51 -0.78
N ALA A 416 12.72 6.38 -1.45
CA ALA A 416 12.63 5.83 -2.81
C ALA A 416 11.98 6.84 -3.76
N GLY A 417 12.73 7.35 -4.72
CA GLY A 417 12.36 8.55 -5.43
C GLY A 417 13.50 9.17 -6.21
N ASP A 418 13.23 10.17 -7.05
CA ASP A 418 14.29 11.07 -7.55
C ASP A 418 14.22 12.36 -6.71
N ASP A 419 14.79 12.34 -5.51
CA ASP A 419 14.49 13.27 -4.42
C ASP A 419 15.37 14.53 -4.42
N VAL A 420 14.94 15.55 -3.66
CA VAL A 420 15.68 16.80 -3.46
C VAL A 420 15.85 17.07 -1.97
N LEU A 421 17.07 16.99 -1.47
CA LEU A 421 17.40 17.15 -0.06
C LEU A 421 18.30 18.38 0.16
N HIS A 422 17.93 19.20 1.14
CA HIS A 422 18.68 20.38 1.56
C HIS A 422 18.87 20.35 3.09
N GLY A 423 20.12 20.30 3.57
CA GLY A 423 20.43 20.41 5.01
C GLY A 423 20.29 21.85 5.53
N ASP A 424 20.77 22.80 4.72
CA ASP A 424 20.83 24.23 5.02
C ASP A 424 21.90 24.59 6.07
N ALA A 425 21.60 24.69 7.36
CA ALA A 425 22.52 25.25 8.35
C ALA A 425 22.72 24.37 9.59
N GLY A 426 23.81 23.62 9.63
CA GLY A 426 24.27 22.82 10.76
C GLY A 426 25.10 21.65 10.26
N ASP A 427 25.51 20.74 11.15
CA ASP A 427 26.25 19.54 10.73
C ASP A 427 25.25 18.43 10.36
N ASP A 428 24.84 18.39 9.08
CA ASP A 428 23.68 17.60 8.64
C ASP A 428 24.04 16.17 8.20
N THR A 429 23.05 15.27 8.22
CA THR A 429 23.13 13.93 7.62
C THR A 429 22.04 13.75 6.57
N LEU A 430 22.44 13.66 5.30
CA LEU A 430 21.54 13.48 4.16
C LEU A 430 21.73 12.09 3.53
N LEU A 431 20.63 11.37 3.36
CA LEU A 431 20.56 10.04 2.73
C LEU A 431 19.60 10.15 1.53
N GLY A 432 20.11 10.01 0.30
CA GLY A 432 19.28 10.09 -0.91
C GLY A 432 18.37 8.88 -1.04
N GLY A 433 18.97 7.70 -0.94
CA GLY A 433 18.24 6.44 -0.91
C GLY A 433 18.26 5.77 -2.28
N ALA A 434 17.11 5.66 -2.94
CA ALA A 434 16.97 4.97 -4.21
C ALA A 434 16.33 5.83 -5.29
N GLY A 435 17.13 6.23 -6.28
CA GLY A 435 16.77 6.92 -7.51
C GLY A 435 17.85 7.94 -7.85
N ASN A 436 17.56 8.97 -8.63
CA ASN A 436 18.57 9.95 -9.00
C ASN A 436 18.32 11.23 -8.21
N ASP A 437 19.06 11.38 -7.13
CA ASP A 437 18.77 12.36 -6.10
C ASP A 437 19.61 13.63 -6.27
N PHE A 438 19.13 14.73 -5.72
CA PHE A 438 19.88 15.97 -5.54
C PHE A 438 20.06 16.25 -4.06
N LEU A 439 21.30 16.30 -3.58
CA LEU A 439 21.64 16.50 -2.17
C LEU A 439 22.55 17.72 -2.03
N ASP A 440 22.17 18.66 -1.16
CA ASP A 440 22.94 19.86 -0.84
C ASP A 440 23.03 20.02 0.69
N GLY A 441 24.22 19.84 1.27
CA GLY A 441 24.43 19.93 2.73
C GLY A 441 24.22 21.35 3.25
N GLY A 442 24.84 22.33 2.61
CA GLY A 442 24.65 23.74 2.94
C GLY A 442 25.82 24.32 3.72
N THR A 443 25.68 24.61 5.00
CA THR A 443 26.75 25.11 5.85
C THR A 443 26.92 24.25 7.08
N GLY A 444 28.15 23.85 7.40
CA GLY A 444 28.46 22.93 8.50
C GLY A 444 29.31 21.78 8.00
N ASP A 445 29.70 20.86 8.86
CA ASP A 445 30.47 19.68 8.47
C ASP A 445 29.52 18.51 8.19
N ASP A 446 29.10 18.35 6.93
CA ASP A 446 27.98 17.46 6.56
C ASP A 446 28.40 16.01 6.26
N LEU A 447 27.47 15.06 6.44
CA LEU A 447 27.55 13.70 5.94
C LEU A 447 26.48 13.47 4.87
N ILE A 448 26.90 13.26 3.63
CA ILE A 448 25.98 13.06 2.50
C ILE A 448 26.24 11.71 1.85
N VAL A 449 25.17 10.92 1.69
CA VAL A 449 25.18 9.61 1.03
C VAL A 449 24.14 9.62 -0.09
N GLY A 450 24.59 9.53 -1.34
CA GLY A 450 23.71 9.45 -2.52
C GLY A 450 22.85 8.19 -2.46
N GLY A 451 23.50 7.02 -2.55
CA GLY A 451 22.83 5.74 -2.41
C GLY A 451 22.80 4.97 -3.71
N VAL A 452 21.60 4.62 -4.19
CA VAL A 452 21.40 3.86 -5.44
C VAL A 452 20.84 4.78 -6.49
N GLY A 453 21.47 4.81 -7.66
CA GLY A 453 21.11 5.67 -8.80
C GLY A 453 22.11 6.79 -9.02
N ALA A 454 21.91 7.60 -10.06
CA ALA A 454 22.91 8.57 -10.50
C ALA A 454 22.70 9.93 -9.83
N ASP A 455 23.38 10.15 -8.72
CA ASP A 455 23.09 11.25 -7.79
C ASP A 455 23.88 12.53 -8.12
N THR A 456 23.36 13.66 -7.66
CA THR A 456 24.05 14.95 -7.69
C THR A 456 24.25 15.46 -6.28
N ILE A 457 25.50 15.48 -5.83
CA ILE A 457 25.87 15.78 -4.44
C ILE A 457 26.66 17.09 -4.38
N ARG A 458 26.28 17.97 -3.45
CA ARG A 458 27.03 19.16 -3.05
C ARG A 458 27.17 19.14 -1.52
N GLY A 459 28.40 19.20 -1.02
CA GLY A 459 28.66 19.38 0.41
C GLY A 459 28.22 20.76 0.87
N GLY A 460 29.06 21.76 0.62
CA GLY A 460 28.66 23.15 0.83
C GLY A 460 29.81 23.97 1.38
N GLU A 461 29.54 24.77 2.41
CA GLU A 461 30.58 25.36 3.25
C GLU A 461 30.87 24.43 4.43
N GLY A 462 32.03 23.77 4.44
CA GLY A 462 32.26 22.79 5.49
C GLY A 462 33.49 21.95 5.28
N ALA A 463 33.73 21.02 6.20
CA ALA A 463 34.56 19.85 5.97
C ALA A 463 33.68 18.61 5.82
N ASP A 464 33.15 18.41 4.63
CA ASP A 464 32.07 17.45 4.38
C ASP A 464 32.56 16.03 4.09
N THR A 465 31.71 15.03 4.29
CA THR A 465 31.92 13.66 3.81
C THR A 465 30.85 13.31 2.78
N LEU A 466 31.26 13.14 1.53
CA LEU A 466 30.38 12.92 0.39
C LEU A 466 30.61 11.52 -0.17
N LEU A 467 29.59 10.66 -0.12
CA LEU A 467 29.64 9.27 -0.58
C LEU A 467 28.63 9.09 -1.73
N GLY A 468 29.12 8.75 -2.92
CA GLY A 468 28.29 8.53 -4.11
C GLY A 468 27.54 7.21 -4.03
N GLY A 469 28.25 6.10 -4.21
CA GLY A 469 27.67 4.77 -4.14
C GLY A 469 28.32 3.80 -5.11
N ASP A 470 27.51 2.98 -5.77
CA ASP A 470 27.96 2.04 -6.81
C ASP A 470 27.58 2.56 -8.22
N ASP A 471 26.95 3.72 -8.33
CA ASP A 471 26.37 4.23 -9.56
C ASP A 471 27.19 5.44 -10.09
N ARG A 472 26.63 6.21 -11.03
CA ARG A 472 27.37 7.26 -11.72
C ARG A 472 27.02 8.61 -11.12
N ASP A 473 27.83 9.06 -10.17
CA ASP A 473 27.50 10.22 -9.37
C ASP A 473 28.23 11.49 -9.82
N LEU A 474 27.64 12.62 -9.47
CA LEU A 474 28.13 13.95 -9.77
C LEU A 474 28.32 14.75 -8.49
N PHE A 475 29.58 14.96 -8.11
CA PHE A 475 29.96 15.86 -7.02
C PHE A 475 30.16 17.27 -7.56
N LEU A 476 29.50 18.25 -6.95
CA LEU A 476 29.53 19.66 -7.35
C LEU A 476 30.31 20.51 -6.35
N GLY A 477 31.49 20.97 -6.76
CA GLY A 477 32.38 21.76 -5.91
C GLY A 477 33.19 20.89 -4.95
N ALA A 478 34.04 21.56 -4.17
CA ALA A 478 34.73 20.99 -3.01
C ALA A 478 35.30 22.16 -2.18
N THR A 479 35.26 22.04 -0.87
CA THR A 479 35.83 22.98 0.10
C THR A 479 37.02 22.39 0.84
N VAL A 480 37.58 23.15 1.78
CA VAL A 480 38.75 22.71 2.55
C VAL A 480 38.28 21.80 3.66
N GLY A 481 38.71 20.54 3.61
CA GLY A 481 38.36 19.54 4.61
C GLY A 481 37.65 18.34 4.02
N ASP A 482 36.99 18.53 2.88
CA ASP A 482 36.10 17.53 2.29
C ASP A 482 36.78 16.19 2.03
N LEU A 483 36.00 15.14 2.25
CA LEU A 483 36.27 13.76 1.92
C LEU A 483 35.22 13.31 0.90
N ILE A 484 35.66 13.09 -0.34
CA ILE A 484 34.77 12.73 -1.45
C ILE A 484 35.10 11.30 -1.88
N ASP A 485 34.11 10.43 -1.92
CA ASP A 485 34.28 9.03 -2.31
C ASP A 485 33.17 8.65 -3.30
N GLY A 486 33.57 8.38 -4.55
CA GLY A 486 32.63 7.91 -5.58
C GLY A 486 32.14 6.49 -5.30
N GLY A 487 33.04 5.64 -4.77
CA GLY A 487 32.82 4.22 -4.61
C GLY A 487 33.29 3.41 -5.82
N SER A 488 33.45 2.09 -5.64
CA SER A 488 34.15 1.23 -6.62
C SER A 488 33.27 0.10 -7.18
N GLY A 489 31.97 0.11 -6.90
CA GLY A 489 31.01 -0.90 -7.36
C GLY A 489 30.23 -0.44 -8.59
N GLY A 490 29.43 -1.34 -9.21
CA GLY A 490 28.44 -0.98 -10.24
C GLY A 490 28.92 -0.23 -11.51
N ASP A 491 28.17 0.81 -11.92
CA ASP A 491 28.50 1.75 -13.04
C ASP A 491 29.32 2.93 -12.50
N ASP A 492 30.54 2.60 -12.05
CA ASP A 492 31.58 3.42 -11.40
C ASP A 492 32.16 4.57 -12.25
N TRP A 493 31.34 5.52 -12.71
CA TRP A 493 31.79 6.63 -13.57
C TRP A 493 31.61 8.01 -12.92
N ASP A 494 32.17 8.16 -11.74
CA ASP A 494 31.98 9.33 -10.90
C ASP A 494 32.69 10.57 -11.43
N THR A 495 32.02 11.70 -11.22
CA THR A 495 32.48 13.00 -11.71
C THR A 495 32.55 14.02 -10.58
N LEU A 496 33.76 14.53 -10.30
CA LEU A 496 33.95 15.71 -9.46
C LEU A 496 34.08 16.99 -10.31
N ASP A 497 33.06 17.82 -10.29
CA ASP A 497 33.01 19.11 -10.98
C ASP A 497 33.53 20.24 -10.08
N LEU A 498 34.72 20.76 -10.40
CA LEU A 498 35.34 21.88 -9.69
C LEU A 498 35.16 23.23 -10.42
N THR A 499 34.20 23.33 -11.33
CA THR A 499 33.95 24.57 -12.08
C THR A 499 33.51 25.71 -11.14
N GLY A 500 33.99 26.93 -11.43
CA GLY A 500 33.64 28.13 -10.64
C GLY A 500 34.39 28.28 -9.31
N MET A 501 35.16 27.28 -8.88
CA MET A 501 35.98 27.32 -7.67
C MET A 501 37.19 28.26 -7.81
N GLY A 502 37.67 28.78 -6.68
CA GLY A 502 38.85 29.64 -6.58
C GLY A 502 40.15 29.00 -7.09
N PRO A 503 41.30 29.69 -7.02
CA PRO A 503 42.55 29.11 -7.51
C PRO A 503 42.86 27.81 -6.75
N LEU A 504 42.92 26.70 -7.49
CA LEU A 504 43.13 25.36 -6.96
C LEU A 504 44.09 24.54 -7.82
N ARG A 505 44.58 23.44 -7.27
CA ARG A 505 45.39 22.45 -7.97
C ARG A 505 44.97 21.04 -7.60
N VAL A 506 44.65 20.24 -8.61
CA VAL A 506 44.35 18.81 -8.44
C VAL A 506 45.63 17.99 -8.54
N TRP A 507 45.83 17.08 -7.58
CA TRP A 507 46.86 16.05 -7.61
C TRP A 507 46.19 14.69 -7.60
N ARG A 508 46.58 13.81 -8.54
CA ARG A 508 46.12 12.42 -8.60
C ARG A 508 47.22 11.49 -8.11
N ASP A 509 46.85 10.44 -7.38
CA ASP A 509 47.77 9.41 -6.94
C ASP A 509 48.32 8.66 -8.16
N PRO A 510 49.66 8.58 -8.33
CA PRO A 510 50.25 7.81 -9.43
C PRO A 510 49.94 6.31 -9.41
N GLU A 511 49.60 5.74 -8.25
CA GLU A 511 49.29 4.31 -8.07
C GLU A 511 47.81 4.02 -8.29
N ASN A 512 46.91 4.95 -7.94
CA ASN A 512 45.50 4.93 -8.31
C ASN A 512 45.04 6.33 -8.77
N ILE A 513 44.85 6.51 -10.08
CA ILE A 513 44.53 7.83 -10.65
C ILE A 513 43.11 8.33 -10.32
N GLU A 514 42.26 7.45 -9.79
CA GLU A 514 40.93 7.73 -9.28
C GLU A 514 40.99 8.35 -7.87
N ASN A 515 42.14 8.24 -7.19
CA ASN A 515 42.37 8.83 -5.87
C ASN A 515 43.25 10.08 -5.97
N GLY A 516 43.10 10.99 -5.01
CA GLY A 516 43.96 12.17 -4.97
C GLY A 516 43.54 13.21 -3.94
N HIS A 517 44.03 14.43 -4.16
CA HIS A 517 43.65 15.57 -3.35
C HIS A 517 43.62 16.86 -4.18
N ILE A 518 42.81 17.80 -3.71
CA ILE A 518 42.70 19.16 -4.22
C ILE A 518 43.44 20.06 -3.23
N THR A 519 44.27 20.97 -3.73
CA THR A 519 44.92 22.01 -2.93
C THR A 519 44.30 23.36 -3.30
N PHE A 520 43.78 24.08 -2.32
CA PHE A 520 43.19 25.40 -2.50
C PHE A 520 44.20 26.50 -2.19
N PHE A 521 44.07 27.64 -2.86
CA PHE A 521 44.96 28.79 -2.67
C PHE A 521 44.17 30.08 -2.39
N ASP A 522 44.78 31.00 -1.65
CA ASP A 522 44.29 32.38 -1.52
C ASP A 522 44.63 33.22 -2.78
N ALA A 523 44.19 34.48 -2.78
CA ALA A 523 44.45 35.41 -3.89
C ALA A 523 45.95 35.73 -4.06
N GLU A 524 46.75 35.54 -3.02
CA GLU A 524 48.20 35.71 -2.99
C GLU A 524 48.97 34.46 -3.42
N GLY A 525 48.27 33.33 -3.64
CA GLY A 525 48.83 32.05 -4.05
C GLY A 525 49.37 31.18 -2.92
N ASN A 526 49.03 31.45 -1.66
CA ASN A 526 49.36 30.59 -0.52
C ASN A 526 48.31 29.48 -0.37
N GLU A 527 48.75 28.28 -0.02
CA GLU A 527 47.87 27.14 0.24
C GLU A 527 46.97 27.43 1.46
N THR A 528 45.65 27.34 1.28
CA THR A 528 44.64 27.55 2.34
C THR A 528 44.17 26.25 2.96
N GLY A 529 44.28 25.12 2.23
CA GLY A 529 43.89 23.80 2.70
C GLY A 529 43.69 22.80 1.57
N ARG A 530 43.12 21.65 1.89
CA ARG A 530 42.94 20.53 0.95
C ARG A 530 41.60 19.81 1.14
N ALA A 531 41.11 19.22 0.06
CA ALA A 531 40.10 18.15 0.04
C ALA A 531 40.74 16.86 -0.48
N HIS A 532 40.20 15.72 -0.12
CA HIS A 532 40.60 14.42 -0.65
C HIS A 532 39.47 13.82 -1.47
N PHE A 533 39.84 13.11 -2.53
CA PHE A 533 38.90 12.33 -3.31
C PHE A 533 39.40 10.90 -3.50
N PHE A 534 38.47 9.96 -3.52
CA PHE A 534 38.67 8.53 -3.69
C PHE A 534 37.70 8.02 -4.75
N ASP A 535 38.18 7.10 -5.57
CA ASP A 535 37.39 6.42 -6.59
C ASP A 535 36.59 7.41 -7.49
N ILE A 536 37.27 8.45 -8.02
CA ILE A 536 36.72 9.43 -8.97
C ILE A 536 37.40 9.35 -10.34
N GLU A 537 36.66 8.90 -11.35
CA GLU A 537 37.16 8.69 -12.71
C GLU A 537 37.37 10.03 -13.42
N GLN A 538 36.41 10.96 -13.28
CA GLN A 538 36.35 12.19 -14.06
C GLN A 538 36.39 13.47 -13.20
N ILE A 539 37.22 14.44 -13.62
CA ILE A 539 37.26 15.79 -13.01
C ILE A 539 37.15 16.84 -14.12
N ILE A 540 36.17 17.76 -14.05
CA ILE A 540 35.81 18.70 -15.14
C ILE A 540 36.25 20.16 -14.85
N PRO A 541 37.30 20.68 -15.53
CA PRO A 541 37.41 22.11 -15.90
C PRO A 541 36.68 22.40 -17.25
N CYS A 542 36.84 23.51 -17.99
CA CYS A 542 36.17 23.66 -19.31
C CYS A 542 37.08 23.97 -20.54
N PHE A 543 36.55 24.09 -21.78
CA PHE A 543 36.89 23.35 -23.02
C PHE A 543 36.52 21.91 -22.72
N THR A 544 36.87 20.91 -23.53
CA THR A 544 37.25 19.72 -22.76
C THR A 544 38.58 20.12 -22.13
N PRO A 545 38.67 20.17 -20.81
CA PRO A 545 39.92 20.40 -20.11
C PRO A 545 41.08 19.80 -20.85
N GLY A 546 42.04 20.64 -21.21
CA GLY A 546 43.25 20.15 -21.89
C GLY A 546 43.25 20.26 -23.40
N THR A 547 42.23 20.85 -24.04
CA THR A 547 42.40 21.39 -25.39
C THR A 547 43.47 22.47 -25.39
N LEU A 548 44.49 22.33 -26.23
CA LEU A 548 45.62 23.24 -26.23
C LEU A 548 45.48 24.29 -27.32
N ILE A 549 45.40 25.56 -26.92
CA ILE A 549 45.38 26.71 -27.83
C ILE A 549 46.79 27.27 -27.98
N ALA A 550 47.24 27.43 -29.21
CA ALA A 550 48.57 27.97 -29.47
C ALA A 550 48.67 29.44 -29.07
N THR A 551 49.60 29.77 -28.18
CA THR A 551 49.97 31.15 -27.83
C THR A 551 51.41 31.44 -28.27
N PRO A 552 51.85 32.72 -28.34
CA PRO A 552 53.24 33.08 -28.62
C PRO A 552 54.27 32.48 -27.67
N LYS A 553 53.84 32.03 -26.48
CA LYS A 553 54.70 31.43 -25.45
C LYS A 553 54.64 29.89 -25.45
N GLY A 554 53.81 29.29 -26.30
CA GLY A 554 53.56 27.85 -26.35
C GLY A 554 52.06 27.53 -26.29
N PRO A 555 51.66 26.27 -26.51
CA PRO A 555 50.28 25.84 -26.35
C PRO A 555 49.85 25.95 -24.88
N VAL A 556 48.68 26.52 -24.64
CA VAL A 556 48.10 26.75 -23.30
C VAL A 556 46.76 26.02 -23.23
N PRO A 557 46.48 25.24 -22.17
CA PRO A 557 45.16 24.72 -21.91
C PRO A 557 44.21 25.88 -21.74
N VAL A 558 43.08 25.73 -22.35
CA VAL A 558 42.24 26.87 -22.66
C VAL A 558 41.21 27.22 -21.59
N GLN A 559 40.96 26.31 -20.65
CA GLN A 559 40.49 26.70 -19.33
C GLN A 559 41.37 27.78 -18.67
N ASP A 560 42.67 27.82 -19.01
CA ASP A 560 43.63 28.75 -18.41
C ASP A 560 43.75 30.07 -19.21
N LEU A 561 43.07 30.18 -20.37
CA LEU A 561 43.10 31.41 -21.16
C LEU A 561 42.18 32.46 -20.55
N GLN A 562 42.71 33.67 -20.41
CA GLN A 562 42.01 34.80 -19.81
C GLN A 562 41.85 35.95 -20.83
N VAL A 563 40.94 36.87 -20.53
CA VAL A 563 40.85 38.14 -21.27
C VAL A 563 42.18 38.89 -21.18
N GLY A 564 42.73 39.29 -22.32
CA GLY A 564 44.06 39.91 -22.45
C GLY A 564 45.17 38.95 -22.86
N ASP A 565 44.94 37.63 -22.77
CA ASP A 565 45.90 36.67 -23.31
C ASP A 565 45.97 36.73 -24.83
N ARG A 566 47.12 36.31 -25.37
CA ARG A 566 47.38 36.39 -26.81
C ARG A 566 47.43 35.00 -27.43
N VAL A 567 46.65 34.80 -28.49
CA VAL A 567 46.54 33.54 -29.23
C VAL A 567 47.10 33.68 -30.64
N MET A 568 47.64 32.60 -31.18
CA MET A 568 48.08 32.54 -32.57
C MET A 568 46.88 32.28 -33.48
N THR A 569 46.70 33.15 -34.46
CA THR A 569 45.64 33.02 -35.48
C THR A 569 46.24 32.89 -36.86
N ARG A 570 45.49 32.27 -37.77
CA ARG A 570 45.88 32.09 -39.18
C ARG A 570 45.69 33.35 -40.00
N ASP A 571 44.68 34.16 -39.68
CA ASP A 571 44.21 35.23 -40.56
C ASP A 571 44.89 36.57 -40.26
N ASN A 572 45.02 36.94 -38.97
CA ASN A 572 45.53 38.25 -38.56
C ASN A 572 46.72 38.18 -37.61
N GLY A 573 47.43 37.03 -37.56
CA GLY A 573 48.60 36.85 -36.70
C GLY A 573 48.24 36.72 -35.23
N ILE A 574 49.05 37.27 -34.32
CA ILE A 574 48.79 37.14 -32.88
C ILE A 574 47.67 38.11 -32.48
N GLN A 575 46.58 37.58 -31.92
CA GLN A 575 45.41 38.36 -31.47
C GLN A 575 45.21 38.23 -29.97
N GLU A 576 44.51 39.21 -29.39
CA GLU A 576 44.23 39.28 -27.96
C GLU A 576 42.80 38.80 -27.68
N ILE A 577 42.63 37.99 -26.65
CA ILE A 577 41.33 37.53 -26.18
C ILE A 577 40.61 38.70 -25.51
N ARG A 578 39.38 38.96 -25.93
CA ARG A 578 38.52 40.02 -25.39
C ARG A 578 37.44 39.50 -24.45
N TRP A 579 37.18 38.21 -24.53
CA TRP A 579 36.16 37.56 -23.72
C TRP A 579 36.40 36.07 -23.67
N THR A 580 35.99 35.49 -22.55
CA THR A 580 35.91 34.06 -22.31
C THR A 580 34.55 33.76 -21.68
N GLY A 581 34.00 32.58 -21.95
CA GLY A 581 32.75 32.14 -21.34
C GLY A 581 32.64 30.63 -21.33
N ALA A 582 31.87 30.14 -20.35
CA ALA A 582 31.66 28.74 -20.07
C ALA A 582 30.17 28.44 -19.94
N ARG A 583 29.74 27.31 -20.49
CA ARG A 583 28.44 26.74 -20.14
C ARG A 583 28.52 25.22 -20.09
N ARG A 584 28.02 24.65 -18.99
CA ARG A 584 27.73 23.22 -18.85
C ARG A 584 26.32 22.95 -19.39
N LEU A 585 26.19 21.87 -20.17
CA LEU A 585 24.91 21.26 -20.51
C LEU A 585 24.89 19.86 -19.88
N SER A 586 23.88 19.54 -19.07
CA SER A 586 23.72 18.24 -18.40
C SER A 586 23.34 17.12 -19.38
N ALA A 587 23.42 15.85 -18.95
CA ALA A 587 22.89 14.73 -19.73
C ALA A 587 21.42 14.93 -20.13
N GLY A 588 20.58 15.39 -19.17
CA GLY A 588 19.16 15.66 -19.39
C GLY A 588 18.94 16.80 -20.39
N GLU A 589 19.69 17.90 -20.27
CA GLU A 589 19.65 19.00 -21.23
C GLU A 589 20.12 18.57 -22.63
N LEU A 590 21.18 17.75 -22.73
CA LEU A 590 21.69 17.23 -24.00
C LEU A 590 20.82 16.11 -24.60
N ALA A 591 20.05 15.40 -23.77
CA ALA A 591 19.03 14.45 -24.21
C ALA A 591 17.83 15.18 -24.82
N MET A 592 17.42 16.30 -24.21
CA MET A 592 16.37 17.18 -24.75
C MET A 592 16.85 18.00 -25.96
N ALA A 593 18.12 18.40 -25.99
CA ALA A 593 18.77 19.16 -27.06
C ALA A 593 19.81 18.31 -27.81
N SER A 594 19.39 17.16 -28.33
CA SER A 594 20.26 16.20 -29.02
C SER A 594 21.11 16.77 -30.17
N HIS A 595 20.71 17.92 -30.75
CA HIS A 595 21.49 18.63 -31.77
C HIS A 595 22.74 19.33 -31.22
N LEU A 596 22.93 19.36 -29.90
CA LEU A 596 24.07 19.93 -29.18
C LEU A 596 25.07 18.87 -28.68
N GLN A 597 24.85 17.58 -28.96
CA GLN A 597 25.76 16.51 -28.55
C GLN A 597 27.18 16.72 -29.15
N PRO A 598 28.27 16.66 -28.37
CA PRO A 598 29.61 16.97 -28.85
C PRO A 598 30.08 16.02 -29.96
N VAL A 599 30.97 16.52 -30.83
CA VAL A 599 31.61 15.74 -31.88
C VAL A 599 33.06 15.48 -31.50
N MET A 600 33.43 14.21 -31.42
CA MET A 600 34.83 13.78 -31.29
C MET A 600 35.46 13.66 -32.67
N ILE A 601 36.64 14.27 -32.80
CA ILE A 601 37.51 14.18 -33.97
C ILE A 601 38.83 13.59 -33.47
N ARG A 602 39.08 12.33 -33.83
CA ARG A 602 40.33 11.65 -33.49
C ARG A 602 41.51 12.24 -34.24
N ARG A 603 42.69 12.10 -33.65
CA ARG A 603 43.98 12.45 -34.23
C ARG A 603 44.09 11.94 -35.67
N GLY A 604 44.45 12.84 -36.58
CA GLY A 604 44.65 12.52 -38.00
C GLY A 604 43.38 12.44 -38.86
N ALA A 605 42.18 12.57 -38.28
CA ALA A 605 40.92 12.39 -39.01
C ALA A 605 40.57 13.53 -39.99
N LEU A 606 41.17 14.73 -39.85
CA LEU A 606 40.94 15.88 -40.74
C LEU A 606 41.88 15.90 -41.96
N GLY A 607 42.77 14.92 -42.08
CA GLY A 607 43.76 14.80 -43.16
C GLY A 607 45.12 15.40 -42.80
N ASN A 608 46.16 14.99 -43.52
CA ASN A 608 47.56 15.39 -43.29
C ASN A 608 48.08 15.21 -41.85
N GLY A 609 47.50 14.27 -41.09
CA GLY A 609 47.88 14.03 -39.69
C GLY A 609 47.24 14.98 -38.68
N LEU A 610 46.22 15.76 -39.08
CA LEU A 610 45.46 16.67 -38.22
C LEU A 610 44.11 16.08 -37.76
N PRO A 611 43.58 16.44 -36.59
CA PRO A 611 44.28 17.19 -35.54
C PRO A 611 45.46 16.39 -34.98
N GLU A 612 46.43 17.05 -34.36
CA GLU A 612 47.63 16.40 -33.82
C GLU A 612 47.30 15.58 -32.56
N ARG A 613 46.16 15.86 -31.92
CA ARG A 613 45.57 15.16 -30.77
C ARG A 613 44.07 15.01 -31.00
N ASP A 614 43.44 14.08 -30.27
CA ASP A 614 41.98 13.98 -30.28
C ASP A 614 41.38 15.29 -29.76
N MET A 615 40.31 15.75 -30.40
CA MET A 615 39.62 16.98 -30.01
C MET A 615 38.12 16.73 -29.91
N MET A 616 37.47 17.41 -28.96
CA MET A 616 36.02 17.43 -28.80
C MET A 616 35.51 18.84 -29.03
N VAL A 617 34.50 18.97 -29.88
CA VAL A 617 33.97 20.27 -30.29
C VAL A 617 32.45 20.25 -30.38
N SER A 618 31.82 21.43 -30.37
CA SER A 618 30.37 21.52 -30.59
C SER A 618 29.99 21.12 -32.03
N PRO A 619 28.76 20.67 -32.27
CA PRO A 619 28.29 20.25 -33.60
C PRO A 619 28.49 21.26 -34.72
N ASN A 620 28.25 22.56 -34.50
CA ASN A 620 28.53 23.58 -35.53
C ASN A 620 29.91 24.22 -35.43
N HIS A 621 30.78 23.77 -34.53
CA HIS A 621 32.17 24.20 -34.50
C HIS A 621 32.84 23.88 -35.85
N ARG A 622 33.52 24.87 -36.43
CA ARG A 622 34.12 24.73 -37.76
C ARG A 622 35.59 24.41 -37.67
N VAL A 623 35.96 23.29 -38.28
CA VAL A 623 37.32 22.78 -38.33
C VAL A 623 37.81 22.77 -39.76
N LEU A 624 39.09 23.09 -39.96
CA LEU A 624 39.69 23.07 -41.29
C LEU A 624 40.00 21.62 -41.68
N VAL A 625 39.46 21.19 -42.80
CA VAL A 625 39.67 19.86 -43.36
C VAL A 625 40.59 19.97 -44.57
N ALA A 626 41.64 19.14 -44.61
CA ALA A 626 42.65 19.13 -45.67
C ALA A 626 42.90 17.69 -46.12
N ASN A 627 41.99 17.13 -46.94
CA ASN A 627 42.09 15.77 -47.45
C ASN A 627 41.84 15.66 -48.97
N ASP A 628 42.22 14.52 -49.56
CA ASP A 628 42.11 14.28 -51.02
C ASP A 628 40.66 14.34 -51.53
N ARG A 629 39.67 14.11 -50.65
CA ARG A 629 38.24 14.22 -50.97
C ARG A 629 37.78 15.68 -51.04
N THR A 630 38.26 16.56 -50.17
CA THR A 630 37.91 18.00 -50.21
C THR A 630 38.34 18.66 -51.53
N ALA A 631 39.51 18.30 -52.06
CA ALA A 631 39.99 18.78 -53.36
C ALA A 631 39.14 18.28 -54.54
N LEU A 632 38.48 17.12 -54.41
CA LEU A 632 37.63 16.50 -55.44
C LEU A 632 36.21 17.08 -55.48
N TYR A 633 35.68 17.52 -54.33
CA TYR A 633 34.31 18.02 -54.21
C TYR A 633 34.19 19.55 -54.26
N PHE A 634 35.22 20.29 -53.86
CA PHE A 634 35.15 21.75 -53.69
C PHE A 634 36.14 22.54 -54.56
N ASP A 635 36.97 21.88 -55.37
CA ASP A 635 38.04 22.49 -56.20
C ASP A 635 39.04 23.34 -55.38
N GLU A 636 39.08 23.13 -54.06
CA GLU A 636 39.93 23.80 -53.08
C GLU A 636 40.64 22.77 -52.19
N HIS A 637 41.90 23.04 -51.83
CA HIS A 637 42.75 22.10 -51.08
C HIS A 637 42.48 22.07 -49.58
N GLU A 638 41.79 23.07 -49.02
CA GLU A 638 41.43 23.15 -47.61
C GLU A 638 40.07 23.83 -47.47
N VAL A 639 39.15 23.28 -46.67
CA VAL A 639 37.80 23.84 -46.48
C VAL A 639 37.42 23.81 -45.00
N LEU A 640 36.86 24.91 -44.48
CA LEU A 640 36.28 24.97 -43.14
C LEU A 640 34.89 24.34 -43.14
N VAL A 641 34.74 23.22 -42.44
CA VAL A 641 33.50 22.44 -42.38
C VAL A 641 33.04 22.33 -40.92
N ALA A 642 31.73 22.43 -40.69
CA ALA A 642 31.14 22.19 -39.38
C ALA A 642 31.30 20.71 -38.96
N ALA A 643 31.66 20.46 -37.70
CA ALA A 643 31.98 19.13 -37.18
C ALA A 643 30.86 18.11 -37.43
N LYS A 644 29.59 18.50 -37.26
CA LYS A 644 28.43 17.63 -37.52
C LYS A 644 28.32 17.11 -38.95
N HIS A 645 28.84 17.84 -39.94
CA HIS A 645 28.84 17.39 -41.34
C HIS A 645 29.99 16.42 -41.65
N LEU A 646 30.93 16.27 -40.72
CA LEU A 646 32.04 15.33 -40.80
C LEU A 646 31.74 14.03 -40.05
N VAL A 647 30.69 13.99 -39.23
CA VAL A 647 30.26 12.78 -38.50
C VAL A 647 29.97 11.65 -39.49
N GLY A 648 30.53 10.47 -39.20
CA GLY A 648 30.44 9.30 -40.07
C GLY A 648 31.62 9.15 -41.04
N THR A 649 32.54 10.11 -41.06
CA THR A 649 33.88 9.90 -41.64
C THR A 649 34.77 9.14 -40.65
N GLU A 650 35.81 8.47 -41.16
CA GLU A 650 36.70 7.64 -40.35
C GLU A 650 37.39 8.48 -39.27
N GLY A 651 37.16 8.13 -37.99
CA GLY A 651 37.72 8.85 -36.85
C GLY A 651 36.92 10.07 -36.39
N ILE A 652 35.75 10.36 -36.96
CA ILE A 652 34.88 11.47 -36.54
C ILE A 652 33.48 10.96 -36.18
N THR A 653 33.11 11.11 -34.91
CA THR A 653 31.87 10.56 -34.34
C THR A 653 31.18 11.57 -33.44
N SER A 654 29.86 11.67 -33.54
CA SER A 654 29.06 12.29 -32.48
C SER A 654 29.19 11.43 -31.23
N LEU A 655 29.42 12.04 -30.09
CA LEU A 655 29.42 11.37 -28.80
C LEU A 655 28.08 11.62 -28.12
N VAL A 656 27.48 10.55 -27.60
CA VAL A 656 26.42 10.70 -26.61
C VAL A 656 27.13 10.91 -25.29
N SER A 657 27.03 12.12 -24.75
CA SER A 657 27.76 12.55 -23.57
C SER A 657 26.80 12.67 -22.39
N ALA A 658 27.25 12.25 -21.20
CA ALA A 658 26.55 12.45 -19.92
C ALA A 658 26.57 13.93 -19.44
N GLY A 659 27.10 14.83 -20.25
CA GLY A 659 27.21 16.25 -19.95
C GLY A 659 28.44 16.83 -20.63
N THR A 660 28.33 18.03 -21.18
CA THR A 660 29.45 18.68 -21.88
C THR A 660 29.54 20.14 -21.47
N THR A 661 30.74 20.57 -21.11
CA THR A 661 31.02 21.99 -20.88
C THR A 661 31.67 22.60 -22.11
N TYR A 662 30.96 23.53 -22.74
CA TYR A 662 31.49 24.34 -23.82
C TYR A 662 32.19 25.57 -23.23
N LEU A 663 33.52 25.65 -23.38
CA LEU A 663 34.21 26.93 -23.30
C LEU A 663 34.30 27.56 -24.67
N HIS A 664 34.23 28.88 -24.66
CA HIS A 664 34.50 29.68 -25.83
C HIS A 664 35.28 30.94 -25.44
N PHE A 665 36.10 31.43 -26.36
CA PHE A 665 36.77 32.71 -26.22
C PHE A 665 36.68 33.49 -27.53
N MET A 666 36.80 34.81 -27.44
CA MET A 666 36.58 35.71 -28.58
C MET A 666 37.71 36.72 -28.71
N CYS A 667 38.06 37.07 -29.94
CA CYS A 667 39.01 38.12 -30.27
C CYS A 667 38.30 39.37 -30.82
N ASP A 668 39.03 40.46 -31.04
CA ASP A 668 38.51 41.70 -31.65
C ASP A 668 37.90 41.49 -33.06
N ARG A 669 38.30 40.41 -33.73
CA ARG A 669 37.83 40.00 -35.06
C ARG A 669 37.53 38.51 -35.06
N HIS A 670 36.81 38.06 -36.07
CA HIS A 670 36.77 36.65 -36.43
C HIS A 670 38.17 36.17 -36.78
N GLU A 671 38.60 35.08 -36.14
CA GLU A 671 39.93 34.50 -36.32
C GLU A 671 39.85 32.98 -36.43
N VAL A 672 40.70 32.38 -37.24
CA VAL A 672 40.96 30.93 -37.19
C VAL A 672 42.16 30.67 -36.28
N VAL A 673 41.93 29.99 -35.15
CA VAL A 673 42.93 29.68 -34.13
C VAL A 673 43.47 28.26 -34.27
N LEU A 674 44.70 28.05 -33.81
CA LEU A 674 45.30 26.72 -33.77
C LEU A 674 44.96 26.05 -32.44
N SER A 675 44.18 24.97 -32.52
CA SER A 675 43.68 24.18 -31.38
C SER A 675 44.04 22.72 -31.58
N ASP A 676 44.79 22.13 -30.65
CA ASP A 676 45.26 20.73 -30.71
C ASP A 676 45.92 20.37 -32.07
N GLY A 677 46.62 21.34 -32.65
CA GLY A 677 47.30 21.23 -33.94
C GLY A 677 46.41 21.38 -35.17
N ALA A 678 45.08 21.49 -35.03
CA ALA A 678 44.16 21.80 -36.12
C ALA A 678 43.73 23.27 -36.13
N TRP A 679 43.49 23.81 -37.33
CA TRP A 679 42.94 25.15 -37.50
C TRP A 679 41.42 25.13 -37.32
N THR A 680 40.92 25.96 -36.39
CA THR A 680 39.53 25.96 -35.95
C THR A 680 39.01 27.39 -35.81
N GLU A 681 37.73 27.60 -36.07
CA GLU A 681 37.14 28.95 -36.15
C GLU A 681 36.75 29.50 -34.78
N THR A 682 37.10 30.76 -34.47
CA THR A 682 36.59 31.52 -33.31
C THR A 682 35.45 32.45 -33.72
N PHE A 683 34.39 32.52 -32.91
CA PHE A 683 33.22 33.35 -33.19
C PHE A 683 33.31 34.78 -32.62
N GLN A 684 32.53 35.72 -33.18
CA GLN A 684 32.38 37.10 -32.71
C GLN A 684 30.88 37.50 -32.65
N PRO A 685 30.34 37.98 -31.51
CA PRO A 685 29.04 38.62 -31.44
C PRO A 685 29.21 40.11 -31.71
N GLY A 686 28.75 40.54 -32.88
CA GLY A 686 28.53 41.94 -33.20
C GLY A 686 27.36 42.04 -34.16
N ASP A 687 26.53 43.07 -34.05
CA ASP A 687 25.23 43.21 -34.74
C ASP A 687 25.28 42.93 -36.26
N GLN A 688 26.41 43.15 -36.91
CA GLN A 688 26.58 42.98 -38.36
C GLN A 688 27.15 41.60 -38.75
N THR A 689 27.86 40.93 -37.84
CA THR A 689 28.41 39.57 -38.02
C THR A 689 27.34 38.53 -37.67
N LEU A 690 26.56 38.79 -36.62
CA LEU A 690 25.41 37.97 -36.27
C LEU A 690 24.44 37.94 -37.44
N GLN A 691 24.06 39.07 -38.06
CA GLN A 691 23.15 39.11 -39.22
C GLN A 691 23.66 38.41 -40.50
N GLY A 692 24.97 38.16 -40.62
CA GLY A 692 25.59 37.44 -41.75
C GLY A 692 25.73 35.92 -41.57
N MET A 693 25.51 35.42 -40.35
CA MET A 693 25.63 34.01 -39.98
C MET A 693 24.40 33.19 -40.41
N GLY A 694 24.58 31.90 -40.72
CA GLY A 694 23.46 30.98 -40.95
C GLY A 694 22.59 30.85 -39.70
N ASN A 695 21.26 30.85 -39.86
CA ASN A 695 20.32 30.88 -38.72
C ASN A 695 20.57 29.75 -37.71
N ALA A 696 20.94 28.55 -38.16
CA ALA A 696 21.20 27.41 -37.28
C ALA A 696 22.43 27.61 -36.36
N GLN A 697 23.49 28.24 -36.84
CA GLN A 697 24.70 28.52 -36.04
C GLN A 697 24.44 29.60 -34.99
N ARG A 698 23.69 30.65 -35.38
CA ARG A 698 23.33 31.73 -34.46
C ARG A 698 22.44 31.23 -33.34
N SER A 699 21.47 30.38 -33.66
CA SER A 699 20.58 29.76 -32.68
C SER A 699 21.35 28.89 -31.69
N GLU A 700 22.28 28.05 -32.15
CA GLU A 700 23.11 27.23 -31.24
C GLU A 700 23.93 28.10 -30.28
N ILE A 701 24.56 29.18 -30.76
CA ILE A 701 25.38 30.04 -29.89
C ILE A 701 24.52 30.73 -28.82
N PHE A 702 23.31 31.17 -29.15
CA PHE A 702 22.43 31.76 -28.14
C PHE A 702 21.83 30.71 -27.21
N GLU A 703 21.55 29.53 -27.74
CA GLU A 703 21.06 28.40 -26.96
C GLU A 703 22.13 27.91 -25.98
N ILE A 704 23.43 28.10 -26.28
CA ILE A 704 24.57 27.84 -25.39
C ILE A 704 24.98 29.09 -24.59
N PHE A 705 24.80 30.32 -25.05
CA PHE A 705 25.20 31.52 -24.30
C PHE A 705 24.07 32.56 -24.37
N PRO A 706 23.03 32.44 -23.51
CA PRO A 706 21.80 33.21 -23.61
C PRO A 706 22.05 34.70 -23.33
N ASP A 707 23.01 35.01 -22.46
CA ASP A 707 23.42 36.37 -22.11
C ASP A 707 23.89 37.21 -23.30
N LEU A 708 24.31 36.56 -24.40
CA LEU A 708 24.66 37.23 -25.65
C LEU A 708 23.42 37.74 -26.42
N GLN A 709 22.20 37.40 -26.00
CA GLN A 709 20.93 37.94 -26.54
C GLN A 709 20.55 39.29 -25.93
N GLU A 710 21.04 39.62 -24.73
CA GLU A 710 20.60 40.81 -23.99
C GLU A 710 21.36 42.08 -24.38
N ALA A 711 20.68 43.23 -24.32
CA ALA A 711 21.27 44.54 -24.67
C ALA A 711 22.54 44.87 -23.84
N ARG A 712 22.63 44.37 -22.61
CA ARG A 712 23.78 44.53 -21.71
C ARG A 712 24.97 43.66 -22.10
N GLY A 713 24.71 42.44 -22.62
CA GLY A 713 25.71 41.57 -23.22
C GLY A 713 26.25 42.11 -24.54
N ILE A 714 25.42 42.85 -25.29
CA ILE A 714 25.82 43.57 -26.52
C ILE A 714 26.59 44.86 -26.19
N GLU A 715 26.18 45.61 -25.16
CA GLU A 715 26.81 46.88 -24.74
C GLU A 715 28.22 46.72 -24.14
N ASN A 716 28.53 45.55 -23.55
CA ASN A 716 29.89 45.20 -23.10
C ASN A 716 30.87 44.95 -24.27
N TYR A 717 30.39 44.94 -25.52
CA TYR A 717 31.19 44.75 -26.73
C TYR A 717 31.18 45.98 -27.65
N VAL A 718 32.14 46.89 -27.46
CA VAL A 718 32.42 47.97 -28.41
C VAL A 718 33.68 47.67 -29.21
N ALA A 719 33.60 46.69 -30.12
CA ALA A 719 34.51 46.58 -31.26
C ALA A 719 33.77 47.03 -32.54
N ALA A 720 33.63 48.35 -32.70
CA ALA A 720 33.02 48.92 -33.88
C ALA A 720 33.94 48.83 -35.10
N ARG A 721 33.45 48.26 -36.22
CA ARG A 721 33.82 48.78 -37.55
C ARG A 721 32.60 48.84 -38.49
N LYS A 722 32.41 50.03 -39.06
CA LYS A 722 31.41 50.40 -40.06
C LYS A 722 31.37 49.41 -41.23
N THR A 723 30.27 48.65 -41.40
CA THR A 723 29.89 48.24 -42.76
C THR A 723 29.10 49.36 -43.43
N LEU A 724 29.57 49.76 -44.61
CA LEU A 724 28.83 50.64 -45.50
C LEU A 724 27.51 49.95 -45.90
N LYS A 725 26.36 50.60 -45.65
CA LYS A 725 25.09 50.15 -46.25
C LYS A 725 25.18 50.23 -47.78
N LYS A 726 24.67 49.17 -48.40
CA LYS A 726 24.48 48.80 -49.82
C LYS A 726 24.13 49.90 -50.85
N HIS A 727 23.88 51.15 -50.44
CA HIS A 727 23.50 52.28 -51.33
C HIS A 727 24.58 53.37 -51.43
N GLU A 728 25.45 53.55 -50.44
CA GLU A 728 26.53 54.56 -50.51
C GLU A 728 27.73 54.09 -51.35
N ALA A 729 27.95 52.79 -51.49
CA ALA A 729 28.94 52.25 -52.44
C ALA A 729 28.52 52.47 -53.91
N LEU A 730 27.22 52.62 -54.20
CA LEU A 730 26.71 53.00 -55.52
C LEU A 730 26.89 54.50 -55.83
N LEU A 731 27.14 55.34 -54.82
CA LEU A 731 27.35 56.78 -54.96
C LEU A 731 28.83 57.20 -54.98
N LEU A 732 29.76 56.27 -54.75
CA LEU A 732 31.21 56.52 -54.78
C LEU A 732 31.94 56.00 -56.03
N ARG A 733 31.22 55.44 -57.01
CA ARG A 733 31.75 55.23 -58.37
C ARG A 733 30.69 55.54 -59.42
N ARG A 734 30.44 56.84 -59.59
CA ARG A 734 30.49 57.41 -60.95
C ARG A 734 31.95 57.63 -61.32
#